data_AF-A0A349PIY7-F1
#
_entry.id   AF-A0A349PIY7-F1
#
_cell.length_a   1.000
_cell.length_b   1.000
_cell.length_c   1.000
_cell.angle_alpha   90.00
_cell.angle_beta   90.00
_cell.angle_gamma   90.00
#
_symmetry.space_group_name_H-M   'P 1'
#
loop_
_entity.id
_entity.type
_entity.pdbx_description
1 polymer ?
#
loop_
_entity_poly.entity_id
_entity_poly.type
_entity_poly.pdbx_seq_one_letter_code
_entity_poly.pdbx_strand_id
1 'polypeptide(L)'
;MVETLIKKFNQISKTDAEIAGGKGSSLGEMIRAGIPVPDGFVILSNVFDRFIEETDLNVEIDAILDSVDVNEVYTVENASKEIQGSILSKEMPEDIKVEILEFYKNLDCKFVAVRSSATSEDSASAAWAGQLDSFLNTTQKTLLENVKKCWASLFTPRAVFYRFEKELQKQKISVAVVVQKMVASKESGIAFSVHPVTQDENQIIIEAGFGLGEAIVSGSITPDSYVVDKQGFSILDINVNEQTKALYRKTKSGNEWKELGDKGKKQVLTEKEIIELSKLIIKIEKHYGFPCDIEWAKEKGKFYIVQSRPITTLRNIKLTKKPIYAQVLSHDFPLMIAELTNYGESMKEIPWSKNKFKIFPYCVFEKKDGILKYYYDTNGVDWKIKEAGKFNKEKMKREILLRYKEIEEILLKKPALNRKNFLNFLKKLKQNWTWWDCMWWMIEYYDKHKLPLEDLIEIRKRTEHMAHGISGTIRNSLKKIFPKKEKYIDAISIKDIEENKLPNDKILKRRLKYFVYTNNKFYNSLKDIEKEFDIKFKIENVKEKTELIGQVAYHGRVRGKVRIVETKEDVMNFRKGEIIVSSTTTPDFLSAMKKSSAILSEHGGVICHASITSRELKIPCVIGIKGVTRALKTGDEIEVDANEGIIRILKKKNKEFSLKKFTP
;
A
#
# COMPACT_ATOMS: atom_id res chain seq x y z
N MET A 1 48.02 -3.93 7.99
CA MET A 1 46.80 -4.07 8.82
C MET A 1 46.42 -5.54 8.77
N VAL A 2 46.18 -6.18 9.92
CA VAL A 2 45.71 -7.57 9.93
C VAL A 2 44.33 -7.58 9.27
N GLU A 3 44.19 -8.32 8.18
CA GLU A 3 42.93 -8.43 7.46
C GLU A 3 41.90 -9.12 8.37
N THR A 4 40.69 -8.56 8.47
CA THR A 4 39.65 -9.12 9.32
C THR A 4 39.01 -10.32 8.62
N LEU A 5 39.03 -11.50 9.25
CA LEU A 5 38.48 -12.74 8.68
C LEU A 5 37.06 -13.03 9.18
N ILE A 6 36.79 -12.72 10.46
CA ILE A 6 35.52 -13.03 11.11
C ILE A 6 34.94 -11.81 11.81
N LYS A 7 33.61 -11.63 11.73
CA LYS A 7 32.87 -10.65 12.55
C LYS A 7 31.76 -11.33 13.33
N LYS A 8 31.57 -10.95 14.59
CA LYS A 8 30.39 -11.33 15.38
C LYS A 8 29.15 -10.63 14.83
N PHE A 9 27.96 -11.20 14.99
CA PHE A 9 26.74 -10.58 14.49
C PHE A 9 26.52 -9.14 15.01
N ASN A 10 26.87 -8.86 16.27
CA ASN A 10 26.73 -7.52 16.84
C ASN A 10 27.70 -6.46 16.23
N GLN A 11 28.68 -6.89 15.43
CA GLN A 11 29.61 -6.03 14.69
C GLN A 11 29.20 -5.88 13.21
N ILE A 12 28.08 -6.47 12.80
CA ILE A 12 27.57 -6.49 11.44
C ILE A 12 26.25 -5.71 11.37
N SER A 13 26.06 -5.00 10.28
CA SER A 13 24.83 -4.27 9.98
C SER A 13 24.40 -4.53 8.53
N LYS A 14 23.24 -3.97 8.15
CA LYS A 14 22.76 -4.06 6.76
C LYS A 14 23.72 -3.49 5.70
N THR A 15 24.67 -2.63 6.08
CA THR A 15 25.66 -2.07 5.14
C THR A 15 26.83 -3.01 4.85
N ASP A 16 26.97 -4.09 5.63
CA ASP A 16 28.04 -5.07 5.47
C ASP A 16 27.67 -6.21 4.50
N ALA A 17 26.61 -6.08 3.70
CA ALA A 17 26.13 -7.14 2.80
C ALA A 17 27.20 -7.61 1.78
N GLU A 18 28.08 -6.71 1.34
CA GLU A 18 29.19 -7.03 0.42
C GLU A 18 30.23 -7.98 1.04
N ILE A 19 30.39 -7.98 2.37
CA ILE A 19 31.40 -8.79 3.07
C ILE A 19 30.79 -9.93 3.89
N ALA A 20 29.56 -9.79 4.38
CA ALA A 20 28.87 -10.77 5.22
C ALA A 20 27.78 -11.55 4.45
N GLY A 21 27.52 -11.18 3.20
CA GLY A 21 26.41 -11.68 2.42
C GLY A 21 25.04 -11.21 2.94
N GLY A 22 24.00 -11.57 2.20
CA GLY A 22 22.62 -11.20 2.50
C GLY A 22 22.12 -11.70 3.86
N LYS A 23 22.31 -13.00 4.15
CA LYS A 23 21.88 -13.60 5.43
C LYS A 23 22.68 -13.07 6.61
N GLY A 24 24.00 -12.99 6.49
CA GLY A 24 24.88 -12.51 7.55
C GLY A 24 24.58 -11.06 7.94
N SER A 25 24.41 -10.18 6.96
CA SER A 25 24.04 -8.78 7.18
C SER A 25 22.66 -8.61 7.80
N SER A 26 21.66 -9.38 7.34
CA SER A 26 20.31 -9.40 7.91
C SER A 26 20.30 -9.86 9.37
N LEU A 27 21.05 -10.90 9.72
CA LEU A 27 21.15 -11.39 11.10
C LEU A 27 21.80 -10.38 12.05
N GLY A 28 22.90 -9.74 11.61
CA GLY A 28 23.55 -8.68 12.38
C GLY A 28 22.62 -7.48 12.60
N GLU A 29 21.93 -7.04 11.54
CA GLU A 29 20.98 -5.92 11.62
C GLU A 29 19.83 -6.23 12.58
N MET A 30 19.26 -7.44 12.54
CA MET A 30 18.21 -7.86 13.47
C MET A 30 18.66 -7.86 14.93
N ILE A 31 19.89 -8.32 15.22
CA ILE A 31 20.46 -8.28 16.59
C ILE A 31 20.55 -6.83 17.09
N ARG A 32 21.02 -5.91 16.24
CA ARG A 32 21.11 -4.48 16.57
C ARG A 32 19.74 -3.84 16.81
N ALA A 33 18.70 -4.34 16.15
CA ALA A 33 17.30 -3.92 16.35
C ALA A 33 16.63 -4.56 17.59
N GLY A 34 17.37 -5.37 18.36
CA GLY A 34 16.85 -6.09 19.52
C GLY A 34 15.79 -7.13 19.15
N ILE A 35 15.91 -7.75 17.98
CA ILE A 35 15.15 -8.95 17.59
C ILE A 35 15.88 -10.17 18.18
N PRO A 36 15.17 -11.14 18.77
CA PRO A 36 15.79 -12.31 19.38
C PRO A 36 16.35 -13.23 18.29
N VAL A 37 17.63 -13.08 17.97
CA VAL A 37 18.36 -13.94 17.04
C VAL A 37 19.35 -14.79 17.85
N PRO A 38 19.53 -16.09 17.56
CA PRO A 38 20.58 -16.87 18.18
C PRO A 38 21.95 -16.30 17.85
N ASP A 39 22.83 -16.22 18.85
CA ASP A 39 24.15 -15.62 18.70
C ASP A 39 25.03 -16.41 17.72
N GLY A 40 26.05 -15.75 17.18
CA GLY A 40 26.88 -16.30 16.12
C GLY A 40 27.85 -15.28 15.52
N PHE A 41 28.50 -15.71 14.45
CA PHE A 41 29.48 -14.93 13.72
C PHE A 41 29.41 -15.26 12.22
N VAL A 42 30.03 -14.40 11.42
CA VAL A 42 30.15 -14.54 9.98
C VAL A 42 31.62 -14.63 9.62
N ILE A 43 31.98 -15.71 8.94
CA ILE A 43 33.22 -15.85 8.20
C ILE A 43 33.03 -15.02 6.92
N LEU A 44 33.81 -13.96 6.76
CA LEU A 44 33.62 -12.97 5.72
C LEU A 44 33.95 -13.53 4.33
N SER A 45 33.39 -12.91 3.29
CA SER A 45 33.52 -13.36 1.90
C SER A 45 34.96 -13.31 1.37
N ASN A 46 35.80 -12.39 1.85
CA ASN A 46 37.23 -12.32 1.53
C ASN A 46 38.01 -13.56 2.01
N VAL A 47 37.52 -14.27 3.04
CA VAL A 47 38.14 -15.52 3.51
C VAL A 47 38.01 -16.62 2.45
N PHE A 48 36.86 -16.69 1.76
CA PHE A 48 36.68 -17.60 0.65
C PHE A 48 37.61 -17.25 -0.52
N ASP A 49 37.68 -15.96 -0.87
CA ASP A 49 38.57 -15.48 -1.94
C ASP A 49 40.03 -15.86 -1.65
N ARG A 50 40.49 -15.60 -0.43
CA ARG A 50 41.84 -15.94 0.04
C ARG A 50 42.09 -17.45 0.02
N PHE A 51 41.11 -18.26 0.43
CA PHE A 51 41.21 -19.72 0.32
C PHE A 51 41.39 -20.18 -1.12
N ILE A 52 40.61 -19.62 -2.06
CA ILE A 52 40.72 -19.97 -3.49
C ILE A 52 42.07 -19.53 -4.07
N GLU A 53 42.55 -18.35 -3.69
CA GLU A 53 43.84 -17.79 -4.15
C GLU A 53 45.05 -18.57 -3.58
N GLU A 54 45.09 -18.85 -2.27
CA GLU A 54 46.22 -19.56 -1.63
C GLU A 54 46.29 -21.05 -1.98
N THR A 55 45.21 -21.62 -2.51
CA THR A 55 45.15 -23.04 -2.92
C THR A 55 45.28 -23.24 -4.43
N ASP A 56 45.52 -22.15 -5.18
CA ASP A 56 45.59 -22.08 -6.65
C ASP A 56 44.31 -22.59 -7.36
N LEU A 57 43.17 -22.60 -6.66
CA LEU A 57 41.90 -23.08 -7.20
C LEU A 57 41.27 -22.11 -8.19
N ASN A 58 41.65 -20.83 -8.18
CA ASN A 58 41.11 -19.83 -9.11
C ASN A 58 41.31 -20.24 -10.58
N VAL A 59 42.52 -20.64 -10.95
CA VAL A 59 42.85 -21.03 -12.33
C VAL A 59 42.13 -22.32 -12.72
N GLU A 60 42.05 -23.28 -11.80
CA GLU A 60 41.37 -24.56 -12.01
C GLU A 60 39.86 -24.36 -12.22
N ILE A 61 39.22 -23.56 -11.36
CA ILE A 61 37.79 -23.27 -11.45
C ILE A 61 37.45 -22.54 -12.76
N ASP A 62 38.24 -21.53 -13.13
CA ASP A 62 38.01 -20.77 -14.37
C ASP A 62 38.14 -21.68 -15.60
N ALA A 63 39.16 -22.55 -15.64
CA ALA A 63 39.35 -23.51 -16.74
C ALA A 63 38.20 -24.52 -16.85
N ILE A 64 37.71 -25.03 -15.72
CA ILE A 64 36.57 -25.95 -15.69
C ILE A 64 35.29 -25.23 -16.17
N LEU A 65 35.05 -24.00 -15.69
CA LEU A 65 33.88 -23.22 -16.10
C LEU A 65 33.93 -22.87 -17.60
N ASP A 66 35.09 -22.52 -18.16
CA ASP A 66 35.25 -22.24 -19.60
C ASP A 66 34.90 -23.45 -20.50
N SER A 67 34.92 -24.67 -19.94
CA SER A 67 34.56 -25.90 -20.66
C SER A 67 33.05 -26.23 -20.64
N VAL A 68 32.25 -25.47 -19.89
CA VAL A 68 30.81 -25.75 -19.71
C VAL A 68 30.00 -25.28 -20.90
N ASP A 69 29.17 -26.18 -21.45
CA ASP A 69 28.09 -25.84 -22.39
C ASP A 69 26.74 -26.02 -21.70
N VAL A 70 26.05 -24.92 -21.42
CA VAL A 70 24.73 -24.95 -20.75
C VAL A 70 23.63 -25.67 -21.52
N ASN A 71 23.80 -25.86 -22.83
CA ASN A 71 22.86 -26.65 -23.62
C ASN A 71 23.03 -28.16 -23.38
N GLU A 72 24.16 -28.57 -22.82
CA GLU A 72 24.52 -29.95 -22.54
C GLU A 72 24.61 -30.19 -21.03
N VAL A 73 23.50 -30.63 -20.43
CA VAL A 73 23.31 -30.76 -18.97
C VAL A 73 24.45 -31.52 -18.28
N TYR A 74 25.01 -32.55 -18.93
CA TYR A 74 26.09 -33.36 -18.35
C TYR A 74 27.38 -32.56 -18.15
N THR A 75 27.65 -31.54 -18.96
CA THR A 75 28.85 -30.69 -18.81
C THR A 75 28.76 -29.85 -17.53
N VAL A 76 27.58 -29.30 -17.25
CA VAL A 76 27.27 -28.55 -16.01
C VAL A 76 27.41 -29.45 -14.78
N GLU A 77 26.88 -30.67 -14.84
CA GLU A 77 27.00 -31.62 -13.73
C GLU A 77 28.44 -32.06 -13.46
N ASN A 78 29.23 -32.29 -14.52
CA ASN A 78 30.62 -32.69 -14.39
C ASN A 78 31.47 -31.55 -13.82
N ALA A 79 31.35 -30.35 -14.38
CA ALA A 79 32.03 -29.16 -13.87
C ALA A 79 31.67 -28.90 -12.40
N SER A 80 30.39 -29.03 -12.05
CA SER A 80 29.95 -28.89 -10.65
C SER A 80 30.60 -29.90 -9.73
N LYS A 81 30.64 -31.19 -10.12
CA LYS A 81 31.26 -32.25 -9.30
C LYS A 81 32.76 -32.05 -9.13
N GLU A 82 33.45 -31.67 -10.21
CA GLU A 82 34.89 -31.44 -10.22
C GLU A 82 35.26 -30.27 -9.31
N ILE A 83 34.65 -29.10 -9.50
CA ILE A 83 34.92 -27.90 -8.68
C ILE A 83 34.62 -28.16 -7.20
N GLN A 84 33.47 -28.78 -6.89
CA GLN A 84 33.14 -29.11 -5.50
C GLN A 84 34.13 -30.10 -4.89
N GLY A 85 34.57 -31.11 -5.66
CA GLY A 85 35.60 -32.06 -5.24
C GLY A 85 36.92 -31.36 -4.93
N SER A 86 37.36 -30.45 -5.80
CA SER A 86 38.60 -29.68 -5.61
C SER A 86 38.54 -28.81 -4.36
N ILE A 87 37.45 -28.05 -4.15
CA ILE A 87 37.25 -27.25 -2.92
C ILE A 87 37.27 -28.12 -1.66
N LEU A 88 36.61 -29.27 -1.68
CA LEU A 88 36.52 -30.15 -0.51
C LEU A 88 37.84 -30.87 -0.20
N SER A 89 38.68 -31.13 -1.20
CA SER A 89 39.96 -31.82 -1.04
C SER A 89 41.09 -30.92 -0.53
N LYS A 90 41.08 -29.63 -0.87
CA LYS A 90 42.12 -28.68 -0.43
C LYS A 90 42.08 -28.44 1.08
N GLU A 91 43.26 -28.26 1.66
CA GLU A 91 43.43 -27.89 3.07
C GLU A 91 43.15 -26.40 3.27
N MET A 92 42.48 -26.07 4.38
CA MET A 92 42.21 -24.68 4.75
C MET A 92 43.47 -24.10 5.41
N PRO A 93 43.90 -22.87 5.04
CA PRO A 93 45.02 -22.19 5.70
C PRO A 93 44.90 -22.20 7.23
N GLU A 94 46.01 -22.46 7.91
CA GLU A 94 45.98 -22.78 9.35
C GLU A 94 45.51 -21.60 10.21
N ASP A 95 45.83 -20.37 9.83
CA ASP A 95 45.38 -19.16 10.53
C ASP A 95 43.85 -18.97 10.42
N ILE A 96 43.26 -19.18 9.24
CA ILE A 96 41.80 -19.18 9.03
C ILE A 96 41.15 -20.24 9.92
N LYS A 97 41.71 -21.45 9.92
CA LYS A 97 41.21 -22.58 10.70
C LYS A 97 41.26 -22.30 12.21
N VAL A 98 42.37 -21.78 12.71
CA VAL A 98 42.54 -21.43 14.14
C VAL A 98 41.52 -20.38 14.55
N GLU A 99 41.35 -19.32 13.76
CA GLU A 99 40.41 -18.25 14.09
C GLU A 99 38.95 -18.74 14.10
N ILE A 100 38.53 -19.54 13.12
CA ILE A 100 37.17 -20.15 13.08
C ILE A 100 36.92 -21.00 14.34
N LEU A 101 37.89 -21.82 14.75
CA LEU A 101 37.78 -22.69 15.92
C LEU A 101 37.74 -21.91 17.23
N GLU A 102 38.50 -20.82 17.32
CA GLU A 102 38.48 -19.92 18.48
C GLU A 102 37.12 -19.24 18.65
N PHE A 103 36.57 -18.67 17.56
CA PHE A 103 35.23 -18.07 17.58
C PHE A 103 34.14 -19.10 17.91
N TYR A 104 34.24 -20.32 17.38
CA TYR A 104 33.32 -21.41 17.73
C TYR A 104 33.37 -21.74 19.23
N LYS A 105 34.58 -21.87 19.80
CA LYS A 105 34.75 -22.15 21.23
C LYS A 105 34.16 -21.04 22.09
N ASN A 106 34.31 -19.79 21.67
CA ASN A 106 33.78 -18.61 22.35
C ASN A 106 32.25 -18.49 22.31
N LEU A 107 31.55 -19.18 21.40
CA LEU A 107 30.07 -19.23 21.39
C LEU A 107 29.48 -20.06 22.53
N ASP A 108 30.32 -20.82 23.25
CA ASP A 108 29.94 -21.69 24.37
C ASP A 108 28.70 -22.55 24.05
N CYS A 109 28.81 -23.30 22.95
CA CYS A 109 27.75 -24.22 22.54
C CYS A 109 28.32 -25.44 21.82
N LYS A 110 27.61 -26.56 21.94
CA LYS A 110 28.01 -27.83 21.31
C LYS A 110 27.61 -27.93 19.84
N PHE A 111 26.57 -27.20 19.43
CA PHE A 111 25.94 -27.36 18.13
C PHE A 111 25.66 -26.00 17.48
N VAL A 112 26.08 -25.86 16.22
CA VAL A 112 25.85 -24.68 15.40
C VAL A 112 25.19 -25.05 14.06
N ALA A 113 24.46 -24.11 13.48
CA ALA A 113 24.10 -24.11 12.07
C ALA A 113 25.22 -23.41 11.28
N VAL A 114 25.67 -24.03 10.20
CA VAL A 114 26.61 -23.43 9.26
C VAL A 114 25.84 -23.18 7.96
N ARG A 115 25.72 -21.91 7.55
CA ARG A 115 24.91 -21.51 6.40
C ARG A 115 25.70 -20.64 5.45
N SER A 116 25.59 -20.94 4.17
CA SER A 116 26.05 -20.09 3.08
C SER A 116 25.30 -18.75 3.04
N SER A 117 26.02 -17.66 2.78
CA SER A 117 25.50 -16.29 2.70
C SER A 117 26.21 -15.58 1.54
N ALA A 118 25.63 -15.63 0.34
CA ALA A 118 26.30 -15.05 -0.83
C ALA A 118 26.14 -13.53 -0.86
N THR A 119 27.15 -12.83 -1.40
CA THR A 119 27.20 -11.35 -1.47
C THR A 119 26.22 -10.78 -2.50
N SER A 120 25.73 -11.61 -3.42
CA SER A 120 24.75 -11.26 -4.45
C SER A 120 23.39 -11.96 -4.30
N GLU A 121 23.15 -12.65 -3.18
CA GLU A 121 21.94 -13.47 -2.92
C GLU A 121 20.63 -12.66 -2.86
N ASP A 122 20.72 -11.38 -2.46
CA ASP A 122 19.56 -10.53 -2.10
C ASP A 122 19.41 -9.26 -2.98
N SER A 123 20.11 -9.18 -4.13
CA SER A 123 19.81 -8.11 -5.09
C SER A 123 18.40 -8.30 -5.65
N ALA A 124 17.65 -7.21 -5.86
CA ALA A 124 16.27 -7.24 -6.39
C ALA A 124 16.14 -7.96 -7.76
N SER A 125 17.28 -8.24 -8.42
CA SER A 125 17.43 -8.92 -9.70
C SER A 125 17.94 -10.36 -9.63
N ALA A 126 18.51 -10.83 -8.50
CA ALA A 126 19.16 -12.14 -8.42
C ALA A 126 18.73 -12.94 -7.19
N ALA A 127 17.56 -13.57 -7.25
CA ALA A 127 17.13 -14.49 -6.21
C ALA A 127 17.87 -15.84 -6.38
N TRP A 128 18.98 -16.02 -5.67
CA TRP A 128 19.64 -17.33 -5.48
C TRP A 128 18.86 -18.22 -4.47
N ALA A 129 17.55 -18.01 -4.37
CA ALA A 129 16.72 -18.54 -3.30
C ALA A 129 16.73 -20.07 -3.26
N GLY A 130 17.14 -20.62 -2.12
CA GLY A 130 17.08 -22.06 -1.82
C GLY A 130 18.08 -22.91 -2.58
N GLN A 131 19.16 -22.33 -3.13
CA GLN A 131 20.17 -23.06 -3.90
C GLN A 131 21.47 -23.35 -3.14
N LEU A 132 21.68 -22.69 -2.00
CA LEU A 132 22.91 -22.80 -1.22
C LEU A 132 22.68 -23.62 0.06
N ASP A 133 23.69 -24.37 0.47
CA ASP A 133 23.55 -25.39 1.51
C ASP A 133 23.55 -24.80 2.93
N SER A 134 22.81 -25.47 3.81
CA SER A 134 22.79 -25.22 5.26
C SER A 134 22.99 -26.54 6.01
N PHE A 135 23.94 -26.55 6.95
CA PHE A 135 24.28 -27.73 7.74
C PHE A 135 23.92 -27.51 9.21
N LEU A 136 22.85 -28.18 9.67
CA LEU A 136 22.38 -28.08 11.05
C LEU A 136 23.11 -29.05 11.98
N ASN A 137 23.11 -28.73 13.27
CA ASN A 137 23.70 -29.58 14.33
C ASN A 137 25.17 -29.94 14.10
N THR A 138 25.91 -28.97 13.56
CA THR A 138 27.35 -29.06 13.32
C THR A 138 28.11 -28.97 14.64
N THR A 139 29.11 -29.84 14.81
CA THR A 139 29.99 -29.86 15.99
C THR A 139 31.36 -29.30 15.61
N GLN A 140 32.22 -29.02 16.60
CA GLN A 140 33.60 -28.62 16.35
C GLN A 140 34.33 -29.53 15.34
N LYS A 141 34.10 -30.85 15.41
CA LYS A 141 34.73 -31.85 14.52
C LYS A 141 34.33 -31.68 13.05
N THR A 142 33.08 -31.30 12.79
CA THR A 142 32.53 -31.18 11.44
C THR A 142 32.43 -29.74 10.95
N LEU A 143 32.88 -28.76 11.76
CA LEU A 143 32.73 -27.33 11.48
C LEU A 143 33.44 -26.92 10.19
N LEU A 144 34.74 -27.19 10.09
CA LEU A 144 35.55 -26.76 8.95
C LEU A 144 35.11 -27.45 7.66
N GLU A 145 34.75 -28.74 7.75
CA GLU A 145 34.18 -29.49 6.62
C GLU A 145 32.89 -28.83 6.13
N ASN A 146 31.97 -28.46 7.04
CA ASN A 146 30.71 -27.82 6.67
C ASN A 146 30.92 -26.38 6.16
N VAL A 147 31.95 -25.66 6.62
CA VAL A 147 32.36 -24.38 6.04
C VAL A 147 32.79 -24.56 4.58
N LYS A 148 33.67 -25.53 4.30
CA LYS A 148 34.07 -25.85 2.92
C LYS A 148 32.91 -26.30 2.05
N LYS A 149 31.96 -27.06 2.60
CA LYS A 149 30.72 -27.42 1.88
C LYS A 149 29.87 -26.20 1.56
N CYS A 150 29.75 -25.23 2.47
CA CYS A 150 29.07 -23.96 2.16
C CYS A 150 29.78 -23.19 1.03
N TRP A 151 31.11 -23.17 1.00
CA TRP A 151 31.88 -22.60 -0.12
C TRP A 151 31.64 -23.36 -1.42
N ALA A 152 31.70 -24.69 -1.38
CA ALA A 152 31.44 -25.56 -2.53
C ALA A 152 30.01 -25.42 -3.08
N SER A 153 29.02 -25.11 -2.22
CA SER A 153 27.61 -24.94 -2.63
C SER A 153 27.40 -23.79 -3.64
N LEU A 154 28.37 -22.89 -3.77
CA LEU A 154 28.40 -21.85 -4.79
C LEU A 154 28.54 -22.40 -6.24
N PHE A 155 28.90 -23.68 -6.35
CA PHE A 155 29.13 -24.39 -7.61
C PHE A 155 28.27 -25.65 -7.73
N THR A 156 27.07 -25.69 -7.13
CA THR A 156 26.06 -26.72 -7.44
C THR A 156 25.64 -26.66 -8.92
N PRO A 157 25.10 -27.73 -9.53
CA PRO A 157 24.73 -27.69 -10.95
C PRO A 157 23.75 -26.56 -11.26
N ARG A 158 22.83 -26.29 -10.32
CA ARG A 158 21.86 -25.20 -10.41
C ARG A 158 22.51 -23.82 -10.29
N ALA A 159 23.47 -23.66 -9.38
CA ALA A 159 24.24 -22.44 -9.21
C ALA A 159 25.12 -22.12 -10.44
N VAL A 160 25.78 -23.14 -11.00
CA VAL A 160 26.56 -23.02 -12.24
C VAL A 160 25.65 -22.64 -13.40
N PHE A 161 24.56 -23.37 -13.63
CA PHE A 161 23.60 -23.05 -14.70
C PHE A 161 23.08 -21.60 -14.59
N TYR A 162 22.73 -21.16 -13.38
CA TYR A 162 22.26 -19.80 -13.14
C TYR A 162 23.30 -18.72 -13.48
N ARG A 163 24.59 -18.96 -13.15
CA ARG A 163 25.68 -18.04 -13.52
C ARG A 163 25.76 -17.83 -15.02
N PHE A 164 25.60 -18.90 -15.79
CA PHE A 164 25.63 -18.83 -17.24
C PHE A 164 24.39 -18.14 -17.81
N GLU A 165 23.19 -18.45 -17.33
CA GLU A 165 21.95 -17.76 -17.76
C GLU A 165 21.99 -16.25 -17.52
N LYS A 166 22.73 -15.80 -16.51
CA LYS A 166 22.88 -14.39 -16.15
C LYS A 166 24.15 -13.74 -16.69
N GLU A 167 24.93 -14.45 -17.51
CA GLU A 167 26.21 -13.96 -18.07
C GLU A 167 27.19 -13.50 -16.98
N LEU A 168 27.17 -14.17 -15.82
CA LEU A 168 28.01 -13.87 -14.65
C LEU A 168 29.28 -14.74 -14.60
N GLN A 169 29.65 -15.45 -15.68
CA GLN A 169 30.75 -16.41 -15.65
C GLN A 169 32.09 -15.76 -15.25
N LYS A 170 32.32 -14.52 -15.71
CA LYS A 170 33.54 -13.75 -15.45
C LYS A 170 33.46 -12.83 -14.23
N GLN A 171 32.34 -12.85 -13.49
CA GLN A 171 32.20 -12.03 -12.30
C GLN A 171 32.72 -12.78 -11.07
N LYS A 172 33.55 -12.11 -10.26
CA LYS A 172 33.94 -12.62 -8.95
C LYS A 172 32.70 -12.61 -8.06
N ILE A 173 32.18 -13.81 -7.76
CA ILE A 173 31.09 -14.00 -6.79
C ILE A 173 31.69 -14.68 -5.58
N SER A 174 31.66 -13.98 -4.45
CA SER A 174 32.18 -14.48 -3.18
C SER A 174 31.03 -14.90 -2.27
N VAL A 175 31.33 -15.77 -1.31
CA VAL A 175 30.34 -16.29 -0.37
C VAL A 175 30.86 -16.21 1.04
N ALA A 176 30.11 -15.56 1.92
CA ALA A 176 30.35 -15.57 3.34
C ALA A 176 29.69 -16.80 3.97
N VAL A 177 30.13 -17.19 5.17
CA VAL A 177 29.56 -18.32 5.90
C VAL A 177 29.11 -17.88 7.28
N VAL A 178 27.81 -18.04 7.54
CA VAL A 178 27.19 -17.76 8.82
C VAL A 178 27.32 -18.99 9.73
N VAL A 179 27.94 -18.81 10.90
CA VAL A 179 27.99 -19.81 11.97
C VAL A 179 27.13 -19.33 13.13
N GLN A 180 25.99 -19.97 13.33
CA GLN A 180 24.97 -19.55 14.30
C GLN A 180 24.69 -20.65 15.32
N LYS A 181 24.52 -20.29 16.60
CA LYS A 181 24.10 -21.23 17.65
C LYS A 181 22.80 -21.94 17.28
N MET A 182 22.77 -23.27 17.42
CA MET A 182 21.54 -24.04 17.20
C MET A 182 20.51 -23.75 18.29
N VAL A 183 19.26 -23.56 17.87
CA VAL A 183 18.07 -23.59 18.73
C VAL A 183 17.57 -25.03 18.76
N ALA A 184 17.48 -25.67 19.93
CA ALA A 184 16.93 -27.01 20.05
C ALA A 184 15.40 -26.97 20.02
N SER A 185 14.87 -26.63 18.84
CA SER A 185 13.45 -26.33 18.68
C SER A 185 12.57 -27.57 18.81
N LYS A 186 11.50 -27.43 19.60
CA LYS A 186 10.38 -28.39 19.62
C LYS A 186 9.28 -27.99 18.63
N GLU A 187 9.18 -26.69 18.36
CA GLU A 187 8.30 -26.07 17.38
C GLU A 187 9.13 -25.06 16.58
N SER A 188 8.92 -25.02 15.28
CA SER A 188 9.58 -24.08 14.37
C SER A 188 8.70 -23.85 13.16
N GLY A 189 9.08 -22.89 12.32
CA GLY A 189 8.25 -22.55 11.19
C GLY A 189 8.77 -21.41 10.35
N ILE A 190 7.91 -21.05 9.40
CA ILE A 190 8.10 -19.89 8.55
C ILE A 190 6.94 -18.92 8.78
N ALA A 191 7.17 -17.65 8.49
CA ALA A 191 6.14 -16.65 8.54
C ALA A 191 6.37 -15.61 7.46
N PHE A 192 5.28 -15.23 6.80
CA PHE A 192 5.30 -14.12 5.87
C PHE A 192 4.57 -12.96 6.49
N SER A 193 5.25 -11.81 6.56
CA SER A 193 4.61 -10.57 6.98
C SER A 193 3.52 -10.13 5.99
N VAL A 194 3.47 -10.63 4.76
CA VAL A 194 2.35 -10.44 3.84
C VAL A 194 1.95 -11.81 3.31
N HIS A 195 0.65 -12.11 3.31
CA HIS A 195 0.19 -13.41 2.81
C HIS A 195 0.63 -13.62 1.35
N PRO A 196 1.46 -14.62 1.01
CA PRO A 196 2.12 -14.70 -0.30
C PRO A 196 1.16 -15.06 -1.44
N VAL A 197 0.09 -15.81 -1.13
CA VAL A 197 -0.97 -16.18 -2.09
C VAL A 197 -1.99 -15.06 -2.29
N THR A 198 -2.62 -14.57 -1.21
CA THR A 198 -3.66 -13.52 -1.32
C THR A 198 -3.07 -12.14 -1.56
N GLN A 199 -1.82 -11.93 -1.17
CA GLN A 199 -1.07 -10.67 -1.22
C GLN A 199 -1.73 -9.54 -0.43
N ASP A 200 -2.56 -9.89 0.57
CA ASP A 200 -3.12 -8.91 1.49
C ASP A 200 -2.05 -8.43 2.47
N GLU A 201 -1.57 -7.20 2.26
CA GLU A 201 -0.56 -6.56 3.11
C GLU A 201 -1.01 -6.36 4.56
N ASN A 202 -2.31 -6.52 4.86
CA ASN A 202 -2.83 -6.47 6.22
C ASN A 202 -2.83 -7.84 6.92
N GLN A 203 -2.43 -8.91 6.23
CA GLN A 203 -2.42 -10.25 6.76
C GLN A 203 -1.00 -10.77 6.94
N ILE A 204 -0.76 -11.38 8.09
CA ILE A 204 0.39 -12.24 8.35
C ILE A 204 -0.09 -13.67 8.16
N ILE A 205 0.74 -14.51 7.56
CA ILE A 205 0.56 -15.96 7.62
C ILE A 205 1.75 -16.57 8.37
N ILE A 206 1.45 -17.44 9.33
CA ILE A 206 2.43 -18.20 10.10
C ILE A 206 2.19 -19.67 9.79
N GLU A 207 3.24 -20.38 9.40
CA GLU A 207 3.24 -21.84 9.29
C GLU A 207 4.08 -22.44 10.39
N ALA A 208 3.58 -23.46 11.07
CA ALA A 208 4.22 -24.07 12.23
C ALA A 208 4.23 -25.60 12.17
N GLY A 209 5.36 -26.20 12.48
CA GLY A 209 5.52 -27.65 12.58
C GLY A 209 6.31 -28.07 13.81
N PHE A 210 6.20 -29.34 14.17
CA PHE A 210 6.99 -29.93 15.25
C PHE A 210 8.43 -30.21 14.80
N GLY A 211 9.39 -30.02 15.71
CA GLY A 211 10.81 -30.28 15.49
C GLY A 211 11.57 -29.11 14.85
N LEU A 212 12.55 -29.44 14.00
CA LEU A 212 13.42 -28.50 13.29
C LEU A 212 12.75 -27.98 12.00
N GLY A 213 12.97 -26.69 11.71
CA GLY A 213 12.27 -25.98 10.61
C GLY A 213 12.66 -26.45 9.21
N GLU A 214 13.77 -27.17 9.08
CA GLU A 214 14.23 -27.81 7.83
C GLU A 214 13.13 -28.68 7.20
N ALA A 215 12.33 -29.37 8.01
CA ALA A 215 11.23 -30.21 7.53
C ALA A 215 10.13 -29.41 6.81
N ILE A 216 9.90 -28.16 7.23
CA ILE A 216 8.89 -27.26 6.67
C ILE A 216 9.44 -26.59 5.42
N VAL A 217 10.65 -26.03 5.50
CA VAL A 217 11.31 -25.33 4.39
C VAL A 217 11.52 -26.26 3.18
N SER A 218 11.81 -27.54 3.41
CA SER A 218 11.95 -28.57 2.37
C SER A 218 10.62 -29.10 1.82
N GLY A 219 9.49 -28.78 2.45
CA GLY A 219 8.18 -29.37 2.11
C GLY A 219 8.05 -30.84 2.50
N SER A 220 8.87 -31.34 3.42
CA SER A 220 8.84 -32.75 3.87
C SER A 220 7.68 -33.06 4.82
N ILE A 221 7.01 -32.04 5.36
CA ILE A 221 5.80 -32.13 6.18
C ILE A 221 4.81 -31.03 5.76
N THR A 222 3.52 -31.24 6.06
CA THR A 222 2.48 -30.20 5.98
C THR A 222 2.34 -29.53 7.34
N PRO A 223 2.72 -28.24 7.49
CA PRO A 223 2.61 -27.53 8.77
C PRO A 223 1.16 -27.12 9.06
N ASP A 224 0.88 -26.73 10.31
CA ASP A 224 -0.29 -25.91 10.61
C ASP A 224 -0.14 -24.53 9.96
N SER A 225 -1.25 -23.89 9.60
CA SER A 225 -1.26 -22.50 9.13
C SER A 225 -2.20 -21.61 9.94
N TYR A 226 -1.74 -20.40 10.24
CA TYR A 226 -2.47 -19.39 11.00
C TYR A 226 -2.43 -18.06 10.26
N VAL A 227 -3.59 -17.47 9.99
CA VAL A 227 -3.71 -16.15 9.33
C VAL A 227 -4.12 -15.12 10.37
N VAL A 228 -3.40 -13.99 10.45
CA VAL A 228 -3.59 -12.98 11.50
C VAL A 228 -3.69 -11.57 10.89
N ASP A 229 -4.64 -10.75 11.34
CA ASP A 229 -4.72 -9.33 10.97
C ASP A 229 -3.63 -8.51 11.68
N LYS A 230 -2.88 -7.71 10.92
CA LYS A 230 -1.76 -6.89 11.45
C LYS A 230 -2.15 -5.79 12.42
N GLN A 231 -3.37 -5.25 12.32
CA GLN A 231 -3.77 -4.06 13.09
C GLN A 231 -4.35 -4.45 14.45
N GLY A 232 -5.16 -5.51 14.50
CA GLY A 232 -5.82 -6.00 15.70
C GLY A 232 -5.22 -7.25 16.32
N PHE A 233 -4.33 -7.95 15.61
CA PHE A 233 -3.85 -9.30 15.97
C PHE A 233 -4.97 -10.33 16.13
N SER A 234 -6.13 -10.10 15.51
CA SER A 234 -7.19 -11.10 15.46
C SER A 234 -6.74 -12.25 14.55
N ILE A 235 -6.85 -13.47 15.05
CA ILE A 235 -6.64 -14.67 14.24
C ILE A 235 -7.85 -14.80 13.31
N LEU A 236 -7.61 -14.69 12.01
CA LEU A 236 -8.62 -14.72 10.97
C LEU A 236 -8.95 -16.15 10.55
N ASP A 237 -7.95 -17.03 10.57
CA ASP A 237 -8.08 -18.43 10.17
C ASP A 237 -7.05 -19.31 10.89
N ILE A 238 -7.44 -20.55 11.18
CA ILE A 238 -6.61 -21.60 11.78
C ILE A 238 -6.85 -22.88 10.99
N ASN A 239 -5.80 -23.42 10.38
CA ASN A 239 -5.82 -24.73 9.74
C ASN A 239 -4.79 -25.65 10.39
N VAL A 240 -5.27 -26.72 11.04
CA VAL A 240 -4.44 -27.71 11.74
C VAL A 240 -4.30 -28.94 10.87
N ASN A 241 -3.05 -29.36 10.61
CA ASN A 241 -2.75 -30.52 9.78
C ASN A 241 -2.09 -31.63 10.60
N GLU A 242 -2.45 -32.88 10.33
CA GLU A 242 -1.81 -34.03 11.00
C GLU A 242 -0.37 -34.19 10.53
N GLN A 243 0.57 -34.13 11.46
CA GLN A 243 2.01 -34.33 11.23
C GLN A 243 2.42 -35.70 11.75
N THR A 244 2.68 -36.67 10.86
CA THR A 244 3.01 -38.05 11.26
C THR A 244 4.42 -38.19 11.83
N LYS A 245 5.34 -37.32 11.40
CA LYS A 245 6.76 -37.33 11.79
C LYS A 245 7.32 -35.92 11.93
N ALA A 246 8.38 -35.77 12.70
CA ALA A 246 9.14 -34.54 12.84
C ALA A 246 10.65 -34.80 12.86
N LEU A 247 11.42 -33.80 12.44
CA LEU A 247 12.87 -33.86 12.39
C LEU A 247 13.46 -33.35 13.71
N TYR A 248 14.33 -34.15 14.33
CA TYR A 248 15.00 -33.82 15.58
C TYR A 248 16.52 -34.02 15.46
N ARG A 249 17.26 -33.37 16.35
CA ARG A 249 18.71 -33.56 16.48
C ARG A 249 19.03 -34.96 17.03
N LYS A 250 19.98 -35.67 16.40
CA LYS A 250 20.60 -36.90 16.91
C LYS A 250 21.52 -36.60 18.10
N THR A 251 21.74 -37.58 18.97
CA THR A 251 22.59 -37.42 20.17
C THR A 251 24.05 -37.06 19.88
N LYS A 252 24.62 -37.57 18.77
CA LYS A 252 26.02 -37.34 18.37
C LYS A 252 26.18 -36.20 17.36
N SER A 253 25.56 -36.32 16.18
CA SER A 253 25.64 -35.32 15.09
C SER A 253 24.52 -35.56 14.08
N GLY A 254 24.07 -34.49 13.43
CA GLY A 254 23.02 -34.52 12.40
C GLY A 254 21.60 -34.69 12.92
N ASN A 255 20.69 -35.06 12.01
CA ASN A 255 19.25 -35.08 12.23
C ASN A 255 18.67 -36.51 12.08
N GLU A 256 17.55 -36.77 12.75
CA GLU A 256 16.76 -37.99 12.65
C GLU A 256 15.26 -37.68 12.60
N TRP A 257 14.53 -38.47 11.81
CA TRP A 257 13.07 -38.45 11.80
C TRP A 257 12.54 -39.26 12.98
N LYS A 258 11.53 -38.71 13.67
CA LYS A 258 10.77 -39.41 14.72
C LYS A 258 9.29 -39.33 14.44
N GLU A 259 8.59 -40.44 14.65
CA GLU A 259 7.13 -40.48 14.62
C GLU A 259 6.54 -39.68 15.78
N LEU A 260 5.44 -38.98 15.50
CA LEU A 260 4.78 -38.11 16.47
C LEU A 260 3.58 -38.78 17.15
N GLY A 261 2.99 -39.82 16.55
CA GLY A 261 1.76 -40.44 17.03
C GLY A 261 0.65 -39.42 17.26
N ASP A 262 -0.09 -39.54 18.36
CA ASP A 262 -1.19 -38.62 18.68
C ASP A 262 -0.77 -37.16 18.92
N LYS A 263 0.51 -36.90 19.21
CA LYS A 263 1.01 -35.52 19.28
C LYS A 263 0.89 -34.81 17.94
N GLY A 264 1.05 -35.55 16.84
CA GLY A 264 0.99 -35.05 15.47
C GLY A 264 -0.36 -34.48 15.06
N LYS A 265 -1.44 -34.84 15.77
CA LYS A 265 -2.81 -34.38 15.53
C LYS A 265 -3.15 -33.09 16.28
N LYS A 266 -2.26 -32.62 17.15
CA LYS A 266 -2.49 -31.43 17.98
C LYS A 266 -1.94 -30.20 17.30
N GLN A 267 -2.65 -29.08 17.47
CA GLN A 267 -2.19 -27.77 17.04
C GLN A 267 -0.81 -27.43 17.64
N VAL A 268 0.09 -26.92 16.80
CA VAL A 268 1.50 -26.66 17.15
C VAL A 268 1.66 -25.45 18.07
N LEU A 269 1.02 -24.32 17.74
CA LEU A 269 1.09 -23.09 18.52
C LEU A 269 -0.25 -22.76 19.19
N THR A 270 -0.19 -22.28 20.43
CA THR A 270 -1.38 -21.72 21.10
C THR A 270 -1.73 -20.34 20.52
N GLU A 271 -2.98 -19.89 20.68
CA GLU A 271 -3.40 -18.55 20.21
C GLU A 271 -2.53 -17.41 20.76
N LYS A 272 -2.14 -17.50 22.04
CA LYS A 272 -1.25 -16.52 22.67
C LYS A 272 0.11 -16.45 21.97
N GLU A 273 0.64 -17.60 21.59
CA GLU A 273 1.93 -17.73 20.90
C GLU A 273 1.85 -17.25 19.45
N ILE A 274 0.74 -17.51 18.76
CA ILE A 274 0.45 -16.96 17.42
C ILE A 274 0.48 -15.42 17.46
N ILE A 275 -0.16 -14.81 18.45
CA ILE A 275 -0.18 -13.35 18.62
C ILE A 275 1.20 -12.80 19.00
N GLU A 276 1.93 -13.49 19.89
CA GLU A 276 3.29 -13.10 20.28
C GLU A 276 4.24 -13.09 19.08
N LEU A 277 4.23 -14.17 18.28
CA LEU A 277 5.04 -14.27 17.07
C LEU A 277 4.62 -13.24 16.01
N SER A 278 3.32 -13.00 15.84
CA SER A 278 2.80 -11.96 14.93
C SER A 278 3.33 -10.57 15.27
N LYS A 279 3.40 -10.22 16.56
CA LYS A 279 4.00 -8.93 17.01
C LYS A 279 5.48 -8.85 16.66
N LEU A 280 6.20 -9.96 16.80
CA LEU A 280 7.61 -10.03 16.45
C LEU A 280 7.81 -9.86 14.93
N ILE A 281 6.99 -10.50 14.10
CA ILE A 281 7.01 -10.37 12.63
C ILE A 281 6.77 -8.92 12.20
N ILE A 282 5.79 -8.22 12.78
CA ILE A 282 5.55 -6.80 12.49
C ILE A 282 6.73 -5.92 12.92
N LYS A 283 7.39 -6.25 14.03
CA LYS A 283 8.59 -5.52 14.47
C LYS A 283 9.70 -5.64 13.41
N ILE A 284 9.89 -6.81 12.83
CA ILE A 284 10.88 -7.07 11.76
C ILE A 284 10.51 -6.30 10.50
N GLU A 285 9.26 -6.42 10.02
CA GLU A 285 8.77 -5.71 8.83
C GLU A 285 8.92 -4.19 8.98
N LYS A 286 8.53 -3.62 10.13
CA LYS A 286 8.67 -2.17 10.39
C LYS A 286 10.12 -1.71 10.44
N HIS A 287 11.01 -2.56 10.93
CA HIS A 287 12.43 -2.25 11.01
C HIS A 287 13.06 -2.17 9.62
N TYR A 288 12.73 -3.13 8.74
CA TYR A 288 13.23 -3.17 7.38
C TYR A 288 12.52 -2.20 6.42
N GLY A 289 11.24 -1.92 6.65
CA GLY A 289 10.42 -1.07 5.80
C GLY A 289 9.90 -1.75 4.54
N PHE A 290 9.97 -3.09 4.47
CA PHE A 290 9.45 -3.91 3.37
C PHE A 290 8.90 -5.25 3.89
N PRO A 291 8.03 -5.94 3.13
CA PRO A 291 7.54 -7.27 3.47
C PRO A 291 8.68 -8.30 3.58
N CYS A 292 8.71 -9.01 4.70
CA CYS A 292 9.69 -10.05 5.01
C CYS A 292 9.08 -11.47 5.00
N ASP A 293 9.85 -12.41 4.46
CA ASP A 293 9.83 -13.87 4.69
C ASP A 293 10.78 -14.16 5.86
N ILE A 294 10.30 -14.86 6.88
CA ILE A 294 10.95 -15.02 8.18
C ILE A 294 10.93 -16.48 8.60
N GLU A 295 12.10 -17.03 8.92
CA GLU A 295 12.22 -18.35 9.56
C GLU A 295 12.39 -18.17 11.07
N TRP A 296 11.65 -18.96 11.85
CA TRP A 296 11.63 -18.88 13.30
C TRP A 296 11.72 -20.26 13.97
N ALA A 297 12.25 -20.26 15.19
CA ALA A 297 12.40 -21.43 16.02
C ALA A 297 12.02 -21.11 17.47
N LYS A 298 11.41 -22.06 18.18
CA LYS A 298 11.00 -21.88 19.57
C LYS A 298 11.72 -22.85 20.50
N GLU A 299 12.36 -22.31 21.52
CA GLU A 299 13.04 -23.09 22.56
C GLU A 299 12.67 -22.54 23.94
N LYS A 300 12.29 -23.44 24.87
CA LYS A 300 11.91 -23.09 26.25
C LYS A 300 10.87 -21.96 26.33
N GLY A 301 9.91 -21.95 25.41
CA GLY A 301 8.84 -20.94 25.35
C GLY A 301 9.24 -19.60 24.73
N LYS A 302 10.48 -19.44 24.24
CA LYS A 302 10.96 -18.20 23.62
C LYS A 302 11.14 -18.38 22.11
N PHE A 303 10.66 -17.41 21.35
CA PHE A 303 10.88 -17.32 19.90
C PHE A 303 12.25 -16.74 19.57
N TYR A 304 12.88 -17.35 18.58
CA TYR A 304 14.12 -16.92 17.96
C TYR A 304 13.92 -16.81 16.45
N ILE A 305 14.42 -15.73 15.86
CA ILE A 305 14.45 -15.55 14.40
C ILE A 305 15.78 -16.07 13.90
N VAL A 306 15.74 -17.04 12.99
CA VAL A 306 16.93 -17.70 12.45
C VAL A 306 17.29 -17.20 11.05
N GLN A 307 16.34 -16.57 10.35
CA GLN A 307 16.56 -15.91 9.06
C GLN A 307 15.44 -14.88 8.79
N SER A 308 15.76 -13.81 8.06
CA SER A 308 14.75 -12.93 7.46
C SER A 308 15.27 -12.34 6.15
N ARG A 309 14.39 -12.27 5.14
CA ARG A 309 14.69 -11.74 3.81
C ARG A 309 13.45 -11.06 3.20
N PRO A 310 13.59 -10.17 2.20
CA PRO A 310 12.45 -9.57 1.52
C PRO A 310 11.61 -10.63 0.76
N ILE A 311 10.28 -10.46 0.74
CA ILE A 311 9.41 -11.27 -0.12
C ILE A 311 9.48 -10.72 -1.55
N THR A 312 10.19 -11.41 -2.43
CA THR A 312 10.38 -11.00 -3.84
C THR A 312 9.28 -11.50 -4.78
N THR A 313 8.47 -12.45 -4.32
CA THR A 313 7.40 -13.12 -5.10
C THR A 313 6.04 -12.46 -4.98
N LEU A 314 5.87 -11.51 -4.04
CA LEU A 314 4.70 -10.63 -4.08
C LEU A 314 4.66 -10.04 -5.48
N ARG A 315 3.50 -10.13 -6.14
CA ARG A 315 3.39 -9.45 -7.43
C ARG A 315 3.66 -8.01 -7.08
N ASN A 316 4.77 -7.48 -7.59
CA ASN A 316 4.76 -6.11 -8.05
C ASN A 316 3.51 -6.09 -8.92
N ILE A 317 2.40 -5.58 -8.39
CA ILE A 317 1.35 -5.09 -9.22
C ILE A 317 1.96 -3.83 -9.85
N LYS A 318 2.92 -4.03 -10.76
CA LYS A 318 2.91 -3.30 -12.01
C LYS A 318 1.56 -3.65 -12.59
N LEU A 319 0.56 -2.89 -12.15
CA LEU A 319 -0.63 -2.71 -12.94
C LEU A 319 -0.07 -2.46 -14.33
N THR A 320 -0.49 -3.29 -15.28
CA THR A 320 0.00 -3.24 -16.67
C THR A 320 -0.08 -1.81 -17.23
N LYS A 321 -0.86 -0.92 -16.57
CA LYS A 321 -0.71 0.54 -16.52
C LYS A 321 -0.91 1.05 -15.08
N LYS A 322 -0.10 2.00 -14.59
CA LYS A 322 -0.30 2.69 -13.28
C LYS A 322 -1.78 3.08 -13.07
N PRO A 323 -2.36 2.98 -11.84
CA PRO A 323 -3.72 3.44 -11.59
C PRO A 323 -3.89 4.87 -12.07
N ILE A 324 -4.99 5.14 -12.75
CA ILE A 324 -5.26 6.46 -13.28
C ILE A 324 -6.36 7.10 -12.44
N TYR A 325 -5.96 8.06 -11.61
CA TYR A 325 -6.86 8.81 -10.74
C TYR A 325 -7.47 9.96 -11.55
N ALA A 326 -8.78 9.90 -11.77
CA ALA A 326 -9.51 10.96 -12.45
C ALA A 326 -10.10 11.93 -11.42
N GLN A 327 -10.18 13.21 -11.77
CA GLN A 327 -10.97 14.16 -11.00
C GLN A 327 -12.44 13.85 -11.23
N VAL A 328 -13.18 13.62 -10.15
CA VAL A 328 -14.58 13.15 -10.19
C VAL A 328 -15.55 14.17 -9.61
N LEU A 329 -15.06 15.10 -8.79
CA LEU A 329 -15.85 16.14 -8.15
C LEU A 329 -14.97 17.34 -7.82
N SER A 330 -15.55 18.54 -7.83
CA SER A 330 -14.94 19.75 -7.28
C SER A 330 -15.98 20.60 -6.57
N HIS A 331 -15.76 20.98 -5.31
CA HIS A 331 -16.72 21.81 -4.56
C HIS A 331 -16.04 22.71 -3.53
N ASP A 332 -16.72 23.80 -3.16
CA ASP A 332 -16.35 24.60 -1.99
C ASP A 332 -16.77 23.92 -0.68
N PHE A 333 -15.98 22.93 -0.26
CA PHE A 333 -16.15 22.25 1.03
C PHE A 333 -14.98 22.47 1.99
N PRO A 334 -15.24 22.51 3.32
CA PRO A 334 -14.19 22.59 4.33
C PRO A 334 -13.36 21.30 4.35
N LEU A 335 -12.12 21.40 4.84
CA LEU A 335 -11.20 20.26 5.02
C LEU A 335 -11.87 19.05 5.70
N MET A 336 -12.70 19.27 6.71
CA MET A 336 -13.37 18.18 7.43
C MET A 336 -14.24 17.28 6.54
N ILE A 337 -14.79 17.79 5.43
CA ILE A 337 -15.51 16.95 4.47
C ILE A 337 -14.54 15.97 3.79
N ALA A 338 -13.35 16.46 3.40
CA ALA A 338 -12.30 15.59 2.85
C ALA A 338 -11.89 14.50 3.85
N GLU A 339 -11.77 14.86 5.13
CA GLU A 339 -11.42 13.90 6.19
C GLU A 339 -12.52 12.86 6.43
N LEU A 340 -13.80 13.28 6.46
CA LEU A 340 -14.95 12.38 6.62
C LEU A 340 -15.08 11.43 5.43
N THR A 341 -14.95 11.93 4.20
CA THR A 341 -14.99 11.10 3.00
C THR A 341 -13.79 10.15 2.95
N ASN A 342 -12.57 10.63 3.23
CA ASN A 342 -11.40 9.74 3.26
C ASN A 342 -11.56 8.64 4.32
N TYR A 343 -12.10 8.97 5.50
CA TYR A 343 -12.43 8.01 6.54
C TYR A 343 -13.43 6.97 6.03
N GLY A 344 -14.61 7.38 5.53
CA GLY A 344 -15.65 6.48 5.05
C GLY A 344 -15.18 5.56 3.92
N GLU A 345 -14.43 6.10 2.96
CA GLU A 345 -13.91 5.34 1.82
C GLU A 345 -12.83 4.33 2.20
N SER A 346 -12.13 4.56 3.31
CA SER A 346 -11.07 3.70 3.86
C SER A 346 -11.54 2.69 4.90
N MET A 347 -12.84 2.67 5.23
CA MET A 347 -13.40 1.76 6.23
C MET A 347 -13.21 0.29 5.82
N LYS A 348 -12.69 -0.52 6.76
CA LYS A 348 -12.49 -1.97 6.57
C LYS A 348 -13.80 -2.74 6.45
N GLU A 349 -14.83 -2.28 7.16
CA GLU A 349 -16.17 -2.88 7.17
C GLU A 349 -17.17 -1.93 6.51
N ILE A 350 -17.66 -2.33 5.34
CA ILE A 350 -18.69 -1.61 4.62
C ILE A 350 -20.00 -2.36 4.88
N PRO A 351 -21.01 -1.76 5.55
CA PRO A 351 -22.22 -2.49 5.96
C PRO A 351 -23.01 -3.16 4.82
N TRP A 352 -22.79 -2.70 3.59
CA TRP A 352 -23.45 -3.16 2.38
C TRP A 352 -22.52 -3.95 1.42
N SER A 353 -21.28 -4.23 1.82
CA SER A 353 -20.31 -4.95 1.00
C SER A 353 -19.34 -5.82 1.82
N LYS A 354 -19.02 -7.01 1.30
CA LYS A 354 -17.94 -7.86 1.84
C LYS A 354 -16.59 -7.64 1.12
N ASN A 355 -16.60 -6.90 0.02
CA ASN A 355 -15.41 -6.63 -0.77
C ASN A 355 -14.67 -5.39 -0.25
N LYS A 356 -13.36 -5.38 -0.45
CA LYS A 356 -12.47 -4.28 -0.06
C LYS A 356 -11.81 -3.69 -1.31
N PHE A 357 -11.58 -2.39 -1.27
CA PHE A 357 -10.88 -1.70 -2.36
C PHE A 357 -9.43 -2.20 -2.42
N LYS A 358 -8.97 -2.55 -3.62
CA LYS A 358 -7.69 -3.23 -3.82
C LYS A 358 -6.53 -2.29 -4.18
N ILE A 359 -6.79 -1.00 -4.32
CA ILE A 359 -5.82 -0.01 -4.80
C ILE A 359 -5.65 1.07 -3.72
N PHE A 360 -4.43 1.46 -3.41
CA PHE A 360 -4.16 2.47 -2.39
C PHE A 360 -3.41 3.67 -2.99
N PRO A 361 -3.75 4.93 -2.66
CA PRO A 361 -4.74 5.37 -1.66
C PRO A 361 -6.17 5.34 -2.20
N TYR A 362 -7.16 4.97 -1.40
CA TYR A 362 -8.58 4.86 -1.83
C TYR A 362 -9.07 6.06 -2.63
N CYS A 363 -8.73 7.26 -2.15
CA CYS A 363 -9.05 8.51 -2.78
C CYS A 363 -8.09 9.61 -2.34
N VAL A 364 -8.01 10.69 -3.12
CA VAL A 364 -7.11 11.82 -2.90
C VAL A 364 -7.88 13.11 -3.02
N PHE A 365 -7.60 14.06 -2.13
CA PHE A 365 -8.18 15.38 -2.15
C PHE A 365 -7.12 16.44 -2.43
N GLU A 366 -7.39 17.36 -3.36
CA GLU A 366 -6.59 18.56 -3.57
C GLU A 366 -7.49 19.78 -3.31
N LYS A 367 -7.20 20.58 -2.29
CA LYS A 367 -7.81 21.91 -2.17
C LYS A 367 -6.87 22.94 -2.76
N LYS A 368 -7.37 23.73 -3.71
CA LYS A 368 -6.63 24.82 -4.34
C LYS A 368 -7.56 26.01 -4.53
N ASP A 369 -7.16 27.17 -4.02
CA ASP A 369 -7.89 28.44 -4.15
C ASP A 369 -9.37 28.32 -3.71
N GLY A 370 -9.61 27.66 -2.57
CA GLY A 370 -10.95 27.46 -2.01
C GLY A 370 -11.72 26.24 -2.54
N ILE A 371 -11.32 25.69 -3.69
CA ILE A 371 -12.02 24.56 -4.32
C ILE A 371 -11.36 23.25 -3.90
N LEU A 372 -12.16 22.35 -3.30
CA LEU A 372 -11.76 20.98 -2.97
C LEU A 372 -12.06 20.08 -4.16
N LYS A 373 -11.03 19.46 -4.72
CA LYS A 373 -11.14 18.44 -5.78
C LYS A 373 -10.98 17.06 -5.19
N TYR A 374 -11.73 16.11 -5.73
CA TYR A 374 -11.74 14.71 -5.34
C TYR A 374 -11.25 13.84 -6.49
N TYR A 375 -10.37 12.89 -6.18
CA TYR A 375 -9.76 11.97 -7.13
C TYR A 375 -9.85 10.53 -6.64
N TYR A 376 -10.24 9.62 -7.52
CA TYR A 376 -10.14 8.17 -7.29
C TYR A 376 -9.84 7.43 -8.61
N ASP A 377 -9.38 6.18 -8.53
CA ASP A 377 -9.27 5.31 -9.70
C ASP A 377 -10.64 4.82 -10.14
N THR A 378 -11.14 5.33 -11.27
CA THR A 378 -12.46 4.99 -11.81
C THR A 378 -12.60 3.51 -12.18
N ASN A 379 -11.50 2.84 -12.51
CA ASN A 379 -11.51 1.40 -12.77
C ASN A 379 -11.45 0.61 -11.46
N GLY A 380 -10.66 1.09 -10.51
CA GLY A 380 -10.51 0.51 -9.17
C GLY A 380 -11.82 0.45 -8.38
N VAL A 381 -12.77 1.37 -8.62
CA VAL A 381 -14.07 1.43 -7.91
C VAL A 381 -15.19 0.65 -8.59
N ASP A 382 -14.96 0.02 -9.76
CA ASP A 382 -16.03 -0.64 -10.51
C ASP A 382 -16.75 -1.75 -9.72
N TRP A 383 -16.04 -2.41 -8.80
CA TRP A 383 -16.64 -3.37 -7.88
C TRP A 383 -17.63 -2.72 -6.89
N LYS A 384 -17.35 -1.50 -6.38
CA LYS A 384 -18.27 -0.77 -5.49
C LYS A 384 -19.55 -0.44 -6.23
N ILE A 385 -19.44 0.06 -7.45
CA ILE A 385 -20.59 0.38 -8.32
C ILE A 385 -21.46 -0.88 -8.51
N LYS A 386 -20.83 -2.01 -8.90
CA LYS A 386 -21.54 -3.28 -9.12
C LYS A 386 -22.22 -3.82 -7.88
N GLU A 387 -21.55 -3.77 -6.72
CA GLU A 387 -22.14 -4.30 -5.49
C GLU A 387 -23.23 -3.41 -4.92
N ALA A 388 -23.03 -2.09 -4.94
CA ALA A 388 -24.07 -1.13 -4.57
C ALA A 388 -25.33 -1.35 -5.43
N GLY A 389 -25.17 -1.55 -6.74
CA GLY A 389 -26.26 -1.86 -7.66
C GLY A 389 -26.98 -3.20 -7.41
N LYS A 390 -26.27 -4.20 -6.87
CA LYS A 390 -26.85 -5.51 -6.50
C LYS A 390 -27.43 -5.54 -5.09
N PHE A 391 -27.17 -4.51 -4.28
CA PHE A 391 -27.65 -4.45 -2.91
C PHE A 391 -29.17 -4.29 -2.87
N ASN A 392 -29.80 -4.80 -1.79
CA ASN A 392 -31.25 -4.70 -1.63
C ASN A 392 -31.69 -3.23 -1.51
N LYS A 393 -32.37 -2.73 -2.55
CA LYS A 393 -32.80 -1.33 -2.69
C LYS A 393 -33.67 -0.85 -1.53
N GLU A 394 -34.66 -1.65 -1.12
CA GLU A 394 -35.56 -1.31 -0.01
C GLU A 394 -34.83 -1.23 1.32
N LYS A 395 -33.91 -2.18 1.56
CA LYS A 395 -33.05 -2.14 2.74
C LYS A 395 -32.18 -0.89 2.73
N MET A 396 -31.52 -0.57 1.61
CA MET A 396 -30.70 0.64 1.50
C MET A 396 -31.53 1.89 1.79
N LYS A 397 -32.69 2.04 1.13
CA LYS A 397 -33.61 3.16 1.31
C LYS A 397 -33.94 3.35 2.79
N ARG A 398 -34.34 2.27 3.46
CA ARG A 398 -34.64 2.27 4.89
C ARG A 398 -33.44 2.70 5.74
N GLU A 399 -32.26 2.12 5.50
CA GLU A 399 -31.05 2.39 6.29
C GLU A 399 -30.55 3.83 6.11
N ILE A 400 -30.62 4.39 4.90
CA ILE A 400 -30.22 5.78 4.62
C ILE A 400 -31.20 6.77 5.25
N LEU A 401 -32.51 6.57 5.04
CA LEU A 401 -33.52 7.49 5.58
C LEU A 401 -33.56 7.47 7.10
N LEU A 402 -33.37 6.31 7.73
CA LEU A 402 -33.27 6.19 9.19
C LEU A 402 -32.13 7.05 9.74
N ARG A 403 -30.92 6.93 9.15
CA ARG A 403 -29.73 7.70 9.57
C ARG A 403 -29.85 9.18 9.25
N TYR A 404 -30.45 9.51 8.11
CA TYR A 404 -30.70 10.91 7.74
C TYR A 404 -31.61 11.59 8.77
N LYS A 405 -32.68 10.91 9.22
CA LYS A 405 -33.61 11.43 10.23
C LYS A 405 -32.92 11.81 11.55
N GLU A 406 -31.82 11.14 11.92
CA GLU A 406 -31.06 11.47 13.14
C GLU A 406 -30.33 12.82 13.10
N ILE A 407 -30.10 13.36 11.90
CA ILE A 407 -29.36 14.62 11.68
C ILE A 407 -30.12 15.65 10.87
N GLU A 408 -31.27 15.29 10.28
CA GLU A 408 -32.08 16.12 9.37
C GLU A 408 -32.32 17.53 9.92
N GLU A 409 -32.79 17.63 11.16
CA GLU A 409 -33.07 18.93 11.79
C GLU A 409 -31.81 19.80 11.92
N ILE A 410 -30.67 19.19 12.25
CA ILE A 410 -29.37 19.87 12.32
C ILE A 410 -28.98 20.37 10.93
N LEU A 411 -29.12 19.53 9.90
CA LEU A 411 -28.72 19.88 8.54
C LEU A 411 -29.59 20.99 7.94
N LEU A 412 -30.89 21.00 8.25
CA LEU A 412 -31.83 22.04 7.80
C LEU A 412 -31.56 23.38 8.50
N LYS A 413 -31.40 23.37 9.83
CA LYS A 413 -31.19 24.60 10.63
C LYS A 413 -29.76 25.13 10.55
N LYS A 414 -28.79 24.28 10.20
CA LYS A 414 -27.35 24.59 10.18
C LYS A 414 -26.88 25.31 11.46
N PRO A 415 -27.22 24.81 12.66
CA PRO A 415 -26.99 25.54 13.90
C PRO A 415 -25.49 25.71 14.18
N ALA A 416 -25.14 26.79 14.88
CA ALA A 416 -23.81 26.95 15.45
C ALA A 416 -23.69 26.13 16.74
N LEU A 417 -23.23 24.88 16.62
CA LEU A 417 -23.09 23.96 17.73
C LEU A 417 -21.92 24.37 18.65
N ASN A 418 -22.07 24.13 19.95
CA ASN A 418 -20.94 24.20 20.87
C ASN A 418 -20.00 23.00 20.64
N ARG A 419 -18.77 23.05 21.18
CA ARG A 419 -17.74 22.03 20.94
C ARG A 419 -18.20 20.60 21.25
N LYS A 420 -18.88 20.38 22.39
CA LYS A 420 -19.38 19.06 22.79
C LYS A 420 -20.38 18.51 21.78
N ASN A 421 -21.37 19.31 21.41
CA ASN A 421 -22.40 18.91 20.45
C ASN A 421 -21.83 18.75 19.04
N PHE A 422 -20.83 19.56 18.68
CA PHE A 422 -20.15 19.47 17.39
C PHE A 422 -19.32 18.19 17.26
N LEU A 423 -18.57 17.80 18.29
CA LEU A 423 -17.86 16.51 18.32
C LEU A 423 -18.83 15.33 18.23
N ASN A 424 -19.97 15.40 18.92
CA ASN A 424 -21.01 14.37 18.80
C ASN A 424 -21.61 14.31 17.39
N PHE A 425 -21.81 15.47 16.76
CA PHE A 425 -22.24 15.56 15.36
C PHE A 425 -21.22 14.90 14.42
N LEU A 426 -19.93 15.24 14.52
CA LEU A 426 -18.86 14.60 13.73
C LEU A 426 -18.80 13.08 13.94
N LYS A 427 -19.00 12.61 15.17
CA LYS A 427 -19.05 11.17 15.48
C LYS A 427 -20.21 10.48 14.75
N LYS A 428 -21.42 11.07 14.77
CA LYS A 428 -22.57 10.56 14.01
C LYS A 428 -22.31 10.55 12.51
N LEU A 429 -21.68 11.60 11.97
CA LEU A 429 -21.29 11.63 10.56
C LEU A 429 -20.35 10.45 10.22
N LYS A 430 -19.27 10.25 11.00
CA LYS A 430 -18.31 9.15 10.81
C LYS A 430 -19.00 7.77 10.82
N GLN A 431 -19.93 7.54 11.76
CA GLN A 431 -20.65 6.26 11.90
C GLN A 431 -21.58 5.96 10.73
N ASN A 432 -22.14 6.99 10.10
CA ASN A 432 -23.17 6.85 9.06
C ASN A 432 -22.63 7.08 7.64
N TRP A 433 -21.38 7.54 7.50
CA TRP A 433 -20.79 7.97 6.23
C TRP A 433 -20.84 6.90 5.13
N THR A 434 -20.54 5.66 5.49
CA THR A 434 -20.53 4.53 4.54
C THR A 434 -21.89 4.28 3.90
N TRP A 435 -23.00 4.56 4.59
CA TRP A 435 -24.34 4.44 4.02
C TRP A 435 -24.65 5.57 3.03
N TRP A 436 -24.11 6.77 3.26
CA TRP A 436 -24.23 7.86 2.29
C TRP A 436 -23.38 7.64 1.05
N ASP A 437 -22.19 7.04 1.20
CA ASP A 437 -21.37 6.62 0.07
C ASP A 437 -22.10 5.54 -0.76
N CYS A 438 -22.83 4.61 -0.12
CA CYS A 438 -23.66 3.61 -0.81
C CYS A 438 -24.64 4.25 -1.81
N MET A 439 -25.32 5.32 -1.39
CA MET A 439 -26.26 6.06 -2.23
C MET A 439 -25.58 6.56 -3.50
N TRP A 440 -24.38 7.11 -3.37
CA TRP A 440 -23.59 7.63 -4.50
C TRP A 440 -23.25 6.51 -5.48
N TRP A 441 -22.71 5.40 -5.01
CA TRP A 441 -22.35 4.27 -5.86
C TRP A 441 -23.57 3.62 -6.54
N MET A 442 -24.72 3.62 -5.88
CA MET A 442 -25.97 3.18 -6.50
C MET A 442 -26.44 4.11 -7.62
N ILE A 443 -26.36 5.43 -7.41
CA ILE A 443 -26.70 6.40 -8.46
C ILE A 443 -25.79 6.18 -9.67
N GLU A 444 -24.48 6.00 -9.46
CA GLU A 444 -23.54 5.69 -10.54
C GLU A 444 -23.88 4.38 -11.25
N TYR A 445 -24.30 3.34 -10.52
CA TYR A 445 -24.71 2.06 -11.13
C TYR A 445 -25.94 2.23 -12.02
N TYR A 446 -26.97 2.93 -11.54
CA TYR A 446 -28.19 3.18 -12.29
C TYR A 446 -27.92 4.01 -13.54
N ASP A 447 -27.09 5.05 -13.42
CA ASP A 447 -26.69 5.91 -14.54
C ASP A 447 -25.91 5.10 -15.60
N LYS A 448 -24.91 4.32 -15.16
CA LYS A 448 -24.09 3.45 -16.01
C LYS A 448 -24.91 2.41 -16.77
N HIS A 449 -26.00 1.92 -16.18
CA HIS A 449 -26.88 0.91 -16.76
C HIS A 449 -28.19 1.47 -17.33
N LYS A 450 -28.39 2.79 -17.34
CA LYS A 450 -29.61 3.47 -17.83
C LYS A 450 -30.90 2.91 -17.19
N LEU A 451 -30.85 2.58 -15.90
CA LEU A 451 -32.00 2.07 -15.16
C LEU A 451 -32.94 3.23 -14.73
N PRO A 452 -34.24 2.98 -14.52
CA PRO A 452 -35.18 4.00 -14.07
C PRO A 452 -34.77 4.58 -12.72
N LEU A 453 -34.42 5.87 -12.69
CA LEU A 453 -33.97 6.55 -11.47
C LEU A 453 -35.14 6.89 -10.51
N GLU A 454 -36.38 6.61 -10.91
CA GLU A 454 -37.61 6.80 -10.13
C GLU A 454 -37.53 6.15 -8.75
N ASP A 455 -36.94 4.96 -8.67
CA ASP A 455 -36.66 4.22 -7.42
C ASP A 455 -35.84 5.04 -6.39
N LEU A 456 -35.03 6.00 -6.86
CA LEU A 456 -34.10 6.78 -6.04
C LEU A 456 -34.57 8.22 -5.79
N ILE A 457 -35.67 8.66 -6.42
CA ILE A 457 -36.16 10.05 -6.35
C ILE A 457 -36.47 10.45 -4.91
N GLU A 458 -37.14 9.60 -4.13
CA GLU A 458 -37.52 9.95 -2.76
C GLU A 458 -36.28 10.19 -1.88
N ILE A 459 -35.30 9.28 -1.96
CA ILE A 459 -34.05 9.40 -1.21
C ILE A 459 -33.32 10.67 -1.65
N ARG A 460 -33.26 10.92 -2.96
CA ARG A 460 -32.56 12.10 -3.49
C ARG A 460 -33.22 13.40 -3.03
N LYS A 461 -34.54 13.51 -3.11
CA LYS A 461 -35.29 14.70 -2.65
C LYS A 461 -35.05 14.97 -1.17
N ARG A 462 -35.07 13.94 -0.32
CA ARG A 462 -34.83 14.12 1.12
C ARG A 462 -33.38 14.46 1.45
N THR A 463 -32.42 13.90 0.72
CA THR A 463 -30.98 14.06 1.00
C THR A 463 -30.30 15.17 0.20
N GLU A 464 -31.04 15.89 -0.65
CA GLU A 464 -30.50 16.94 -1.53
C GLU A 464 -29.72 18.03 -0.78
N HIS A 465 -30.17 18.37 0.42
CA HIS A 465 -29.53 19.39 1.26
C HIS A 465 -28.38 18.84 2.10
N MET A 466 -28.10 17.54 2.07
CA MET A 466 -27.20 16.89 3.03
C MET A 466 -25.79 17.50 3.01
N ALA A 467 -25.14 17.57 1.85
CA ALA A 467 -23.79 18.10 1.73
C ALA A 467 -23.69 19.58 2.18
N HIS A 468 -24.68 20.40 1.81
CA HIS A 468 -24.74 21.82 2.18
C HIS A 468 -25.08 22.02 3.66
N GLY A 469 -25.96 21.17 4.20
CA GLY A 469 -26.32 21.14 5.60
C GLY A 469 -25.11 20.80 6.48
N ILE A 470 -24.33 19.79 6.08
CA ILE A 470 -23.12 19.36 6.81
C ILE A 470 -22.08 20.48 6.74
N SER A 471 -21.77 20.97 5.53
CA SER A 471 -20.79 22.05 5.34
C SER A 471 -21.17 23.33 6.11
N GLY A 472 -22.45 23.74 6.05
CA GLY A 472 -22.96 24.89 6.80
C GLY A 472 -22.88 24.70 8.32
N THR A 473 -23.31 23.53 8.83
CA THR A 473 -23.22 23.21 10.26
C THR A 473 -21.78 23.22 10.75
N ILE A 474 -20.85 22.65 9.98
CA ILE A 474 -19.40 22.68 10.27
C ILE A 474 -18.94 24.14 10.38
N ARG A 475 -19.11 24.94 9.33
CA ARG A 475 -18.65 26.33 9.31
C ARG A 475 -19.24 27.15 10.46
N ASN A 476 -20.56 27.09 10.67
CA ASN A 476 -21.23 27.85 11.73
C ASN A 476 -20.75 27.42 13.13
N SER A 477 -20.54 26.13 13.35
CA SER A 477 -20.00 25.61 14.61
C SER A 477 -18.56 26.06 14.83
N LEU A 478 -17.71 26.00 13.81
CA LEU A 478 -16.31 26.43 13.91
C LEU A 478 -16.15 27.92 14.16
N LYS A 479 -16.99 28.76 13.53
CA LYS A 479 -17.04 30.20 13.82
C LYS A 479 -17.36 30.46 15.30
N LYS A 480 -18.31 29.71 15.86
CA LYS A 480 -18.69 29.83 17.28
C LYS A 480 -17.62 29.30 18.23
N ILE A 481 -16.99 28.16 17.90
CA ILE A 481 -15.97 27.54 18.75
C ILE A 481 -14.66 28.34 18.72
N PHE A 482 -14.30 28.91 17.55
CA PHE A 482 -13.04 29.62 17.33
C PHE A 482 -13.26 30.99 16.65
N PRO A 483 -13.91 31.96 17.32
CA PRO A 483 -14.25 33.25 16.72
C PRO A 483 -13.01 34.02 16.23
N LYS A 484 -11.88 33.93 16.95
CA LYS A 484 -10.61 34.57 16.54
C LYS A 484 -9.96 33.94 15.29
N LYS A 485 -10.47 32.81 14.81
CA LYS A 485 -9.95 32.06 13.64
C LYS A 485 -11.00 31.93 12.53
N GLU A 486 -12.04 32.76 12.53
CA GLU A 486 -13.14 32.69 11.55
C GLU A 486 -12.68 32.58 10.10
N LYS A 487 -11.66 33.36 9.70
CA LYS A 487 -11.09 33.31 8.34
C LYS A 487 -10.45 31.98 7.96
N TYR A 488 -10.15 31.10 8.92
CA TYR A 488 -9.44 29.83 8.72
C TYR A 488 -10.31 28.59 8.91
N ILE A 489 -11.62 28.74 9.13
CA ILE A 489 -12.52 27.63 9.52
C ILE A 489 -12.47 26.45 8.54
N ASP A 490 -12.29 26.71 7.24
CA ASP A 490 -12.21 25.67 6.20
C ASP A 490 -10.88 24.89 6.17
N ALA A 491 -9.88 25.35 6.93
CA ALA A 491 -8.56 24.74 7.06
C ALA A 491 -8.33 24.02 8.40
N ILE A 492 -9.32 24.05 9.29
CA ILE A 492 -9.28 23.35 10.57
C ILE A 492 -9.62 21.88 10.31
N SER A 493 -8.81 20.97 10.88
CA SER A 493 -9.03 19.53 10.76
C SER A 493 -9.88 18.99 11.91
N ILE A 494 -10.44 17.79 11.74
CA ILE A 494 -11.15 17.06 12.81
C ILE A 494 -10.21 16.83 13.99
N LYS A 495 -8.97 16.40 13.72
CA LYS A 495 -7.93 16.17 14.73
C LYS A 495 -7.61 17.42 15.54
N ASP A 496 -7.51 18.58 14.89
CA ASP A 496 -7.22 19.86 15.55
C ASP A 496 -8.26 20.18 16.65
N ILE A 497 -9.51 19.72 16.47
CA ILE A 497 -10.62 19.93 17.43
C ILE A 497 -10.71 18.84 18.47
N GLU A 498 -10.52 17.57 18.08
CA GLU A 498 -10.48 16.44 19.00
C GLU A 498 -9.36 16.66 20.05
N GLU A 499 -8.17 17.11 19.62
CA GLU A 499 -7.02 17.39 20.49
C GLU A 499 -7.07 18.75 21.20
N ASN A 500 -8.05 19.59 20.87
CA ASN A 500 -8.13 20.98 21.35
C ASN A 500 -6.88 21.83 21.04
N LYS A 501 -6.16 21.52 19.96
CA LYS A 501 -4.86 22.13 19.66
C LYS A 501 -4.85 22.63 18.22
N LEU A 502 -5.28 23.87 18.03
CA LEU A 502 -5.25 24.49 16.72
C LEU A 502 -3.81 24.76 16.24
N PRO A 503 -3.52 24.52 14.96
CA PRO A 503 -2.28 24.97 14.34
C PRO A 503 -2.15 26.50 14.37
N ASN A 504 -0.92 27.00 14.25
CA ASN A 504 -0.68 28.44 14.11
C ASN A 504 -1.23 28.99 12.78
N ASP A 505 -1.36 30.33 12.70
CA ASP A 505 -1.88 31.04 11.53
C ASP A 505 -1.11 30.74 10.25
N LYS A 506 0.20 30.51 10.34
CA LYS A 506 1.04 30.19 9.18
C LYS A 506 0.61 28.86 8.54
N ILE A 507 0.34 27.84 9.36
CA ILE A 507 -0.13 26.53 8.91
C ILE A 507 -1.55 26.63 8.35
N LEU A 508 -2.45 27.31 9.06
CA LEU A 508 -3.84 27.47 8.63
C LEU A 508 -3.95 28.26 7.31
N LYS A 509 -3.19 29.34 7.16
CA LYS A 509 -3.11 30.12 5.91
C LYS A 509 -2.56 29.29 4.76
N ARG A 510 -1.58 28.42 5.03
CA ARG A 510 -1.05 27.49 4.02
C ARG A 510 -2.13 26.51 3.57
N ARG A 511 -2.82 25.85 4.51
CA ARG A 511 -3.90 24.89 4.23
C ARG A 511 -5.07 25.53 3.46
N LEU A 512 -5.46 26.76 3.79
CA LEU A 512 -6.51 27.48 3.02
C LEU A 512 -6.13 27.67 1.55
N LYS A 513 -4.86 28.00 1.29
CA LYS A 513 -4.37 28.24 -0.07
C LYS A 513 -4.25 26.93 -0.84
N TYR A 514 -3.63 25.93 -0.22
CA TYR A 514 -3.34 24.67 -0.86
C TYR A 514 -3.16 23.53 0.15
N PHE A 515 -3.79 22.39 -0.12
CA PHE A 515 -3.39 21.12 0.49
C PHE A 515 -3.66 19.95 -0.45
N VAL A 516 -2.87 18.89 -0.28
CA VAL A 516 -3.25 17.55 -0.73
C VAL A 516 -3.44 16.68 0.52
N TYR A 517 -4.51 15.88 0.54
CA TYR A 517 -4.86 15.06 1.69
C TYR A 517 -5.32 13.67 1.26
N THR A 518 -4.76 12.66 1.90
CA THR A 518 -5.22 11.26 1.84
C THR A 518 -4.65 10.48 3.00
N ASN A 519 -5.31 9.38 3.40
CA ASN A 519 -4.88 8.48 4.45
C ASN A 519 -4.48 9.19 5.75
N ASN A 520 -5.33 10.11 6.22
CA ASN A 520 -5.07 10.87 7.44
C ASN A 520 -3.75 11.69 7.44
N LYS A 521 -3.20 11.98 6.25
CA LYS A 521 -1.92 12.67 6.06
C LYS A 521 -2.04 13.78 5.01
N PHE A 522 -1.31 14.87 5.26
CA PHE A 522 -1.14 15.97 4.32
C PHE A 522 0.10 15.79 3.45
N TYR A 523 0.00 16.22 2.21
CA TYR A 523 1.07 16.19 1.20
C TYR A 523 1.25 17.57 0.58
N ASN A 524 2.44 17.83 0.00
CA ASN A 524 2.76 19.13 -0.56
C ASN A 524 2.30 19.26 -2.02
N SER A 525 2.09 18.15 -2.72
CA SER A 525 1.63 18.15 -4.11
C SER A 525 0.99 16.82 -4.53
N LEU A 526 0.24 16.81 -5.63
CA LEU A 526 -0.23 15.58 -6.26
C LEU A 526 0.93 14.70 -6.75
N LYS A 527 2.08 15.30 -7.12
CA LYS A 527 3.28 14.54 -7.52
C LYS A 527 3.87 13.72 -6.37
N ASP A 528 3.75 14.22 -5.13
CA ASP A 528 4.18 13.48 -3.94
C ASP A 528 3.37 12.19 -3.81
N ILE A 529 2.07 12.24 -4.11
CA ILE A 529 1.18 11.08 -4.12
C ILE A 529 1.53 10.13 -5.28
N GLU A 530 1.76 10.64 -6.49
CA GLU A 530 2.17 9.81 -7.64
C GLU A 530 3.46 9.03 -7.34
N LYS A 531 4.39 9.65 -6.60
CA LYS A 531 5.65 9.02 -6.20
C LYS A 531 5.46 8.03 -5.04
N GLU A 532 4.72 8.40 -3.99
CA GLU A 532 4.55 7.55 -2.80
C GLU A 532 3.72 6.30 -3.10
N PHE A 533 2.74 6.38 -4.01
CA PHE A 533 1.78 5.30 -4.27
C PHE A 533 1.85 4.71 -5.69
N ASP A 534 2.83 5.12 -6.49
CA ASP A 534 3.00 4.69 -7.88
C ASP A 534 1.73 4.86 -8.76
N ILE A 535 0.97 5.94 -8.53
CA ILE A 535 -0.24 6.27 -9.30
C ILE A 535 0.01 7.38 -10.33
N LYS A 536 -0.95 7.61 -11.23
CA LYS A 536 -0.97 8.76 -12.14
C LYS A 536 -2.29 9.52 -12.05
N PHE A 537 -2.24 10.84 -12.04
CA PHE A 537 -3.46 11.64 -12.17
C PHE A 537 -3.78 11.93 -13.64
N LYS A 538 -5.01 11.65 -14.07
CA LYS A 538 -5.51 12.12 -15.36
C LYS A 538 -6.01 13.54 -15.22
N ILE A 539 -5.12 14.49 -15.49
CA ILE A 539 -5.49 15.90 -15.61
C ILE A 539 -5.85 16.14 -17.09
N GLU A 540 -7.15 16.12 -17.42
CA GLU A 540 -7.57 16.39 -18.81
C GLU A 540 -7.25 17.84 -19.21
N ASN A 541 -6.37 18.00 -20.19
CA ASN A 541 -6.12 19.28 -20.86
C ASN A 541 -7.25 19.55 -21.87
N VAL A 542 -8.39 20.06 -21.39
CA VAL A 542 -9.56 20.39 -22.23
C VAL A 542 -9.42 21.75 -22.95
N LYS A 543 -8.22 22.34 -22.96
CA LYS A 543 -8.01 23.70 -23.52
C LYS A 543 -8.19 23.79 -25.04
N GLU A 544 -8.14 22.66 -25.77
CA GLU A 544 -8.13 22.63 -27.25
C GLU A 544 -9.46 22.23 -27.90
N LYS A 545 -10.50 21.86 -27.13
CA LYS A 545 -11.81 21.53 -27.72
C LYS A 545 -12.57 22.80 -28.12
N THR A 546 -13.04 22.86 -29.37
CA THR A 546 -13.93 23.91 -29.92
C THR A 546 -15.41 23.63 -29.64
N GLU A 547 -15.74 22.36 -29.41
CA GLU A 547 -17.09 21.90 -29.06
C GLU A 547 -17.05 20.95 -27.85
N LEU A 548 -18.06 21.06 -27.00
CA LEU A 548 -18.31 20.17 -25.88
C LEU A 548 -19.67 19.51 -26.07
N ILE A 549 -19.81 18.28 -25.60
CA ILE A 549 -21.04 17.49 -25.71
C ILE A 549 -21.43 17.04 -24.30
N GLY A 550 -22.72 17.12 -24.00
CA GLY A 550 -23.31 16.58 -22.80
C GLY A 550 -24.69 16.01 -23.06
N GLN A 551 -25.37 15.62 -21.99
CA GLN A 551 -26.72 15.09 -22.02
C GLN A 551 -27.74 16.22 -21.86
N VAL A 552 -28.80 16.18 -22.67
CA VAL A 552 -29.90 17.15 -22.60
C VAL A 552 -30.75 16.90 -21.34
N ALA A 553 -30.88 17.92 -20.49
CA ALA A 553 -31.78 17.90 -19.34
C ALA A 553 -33.09 18.66 -19.62
N TYR A 554 -33.00 19.80 -20.33
CA TYR A 554 -34.13 20.56 -20.83
C TYR A 554 -33.77 21.27 -22.14
N HIS A 555 -34.70 21.25 -23.08
CA HIS A 555 -34.49 21.64 -24.47
C HIS A 555 -34.41 23.17 -24.62
N GLY A 556 -33.79 23.60 -25.73
CA GLY A 556 -33.71 25.00 -26.13
C GLY A 556 -32.34 25.42 -26.65
N ARG A 557 -32.29 26.55 -27.33
CA ARG A 557 -31.05 27.12 -27.88
C ARG A 557 -30.82 28.53 -27.38
N VAL A 558 -29.59 28.83 -27.02
CA VAL A 558 -29.22 30.11 -26.42
C VAL A 558 -27.77 30.43 -26.69
N ARG A 559 -27.49 31.72 -26.93
CA ARG A 559 -26.15 32.28 -26.94
C ARG A 559 -25.99 33.21 -25.75
N GLY A 560 -24.85 33.12 -25.06
CA GLY A 560 -24.63 33.94 -23.87
C GLY A 560 -23.19 33.93 -23.39
N LYS A 561 -22.93 34.79 -22.40
CA LYS A 561 -21.64 34.84 -21.71
C LYS A 561 -21.60 33.82 -20.58
N VAL A 562 -20.52 33.07 -20.51
CA VAL A 562 -20.25 32.12 -19.44
C VAL A 562 -20.04 32.86 -18.13
N ARG A 563 -20.65 32.33 -17.07
CA ARG A 563 -20.29 32.63 -15.69
C ARG A 563 -20.03 31.30 -14.98
N ILE A 564 -18.79 31.09 -14.54
CA ILE A 564 -18.48 29.98 -13.64
C ILE A 564 -19.09 30.31 -12.28
N VAL A 565 -19.88 29.39 -11.74
CA VAL A 565 -20.54 29.54 -10.44
C VAL A 565 -20.19 28.33 -9.58
N GLU A 566 -19.23 28.49 -8.68
CA GLU A 566 -18.82 27.41 -7.74
C GLU A 566 -18.99 27.83 -6.28
N THR A 567 -19.08 29.14 -6.03
CA THR A 567 -19.16 29.74 -4.69
C THR A 567 -20.38 30.64 -4.53
N LYS A 568 -20.72 30.98 -3.28
CA LYS A 568 -21.78 31.96 -3.00
C LYS A 568 -21.46 33.35 -3.54
N GLU A 569 -20.20 33.71 -3.58
CA GLU A 569 -19.75 35.00 -4.12
C GLU A 569 -20.01 35.08 -5.63
N ASP A 570 -19.85 33.97 -6.35
CA ASP A 570 -20.18 33.91 -7.78
C ASP A 570 -21.68 34.11 -8.03
N VAL A 571 -22.53 33.54 -7.17
CA VAL A 571 -24.00 33.71 -7.23
C VAL A 571 -24.38 35.18 -7.02
N MET A 572 -23.75 35.87 -6.06
CA MET A 572 -24.01 37.29 -5.79
C MET A 572 -23.62 38.17 -6.97
N ASN A 573 -22.54 37.82 -7.67
CA ASN A 573 -22.02 38.56 -8.82
C ASN A 573 -22.64 38.15 -10.18
N PHE A 574 -23.63 37.26 -10.17
CA PHE A 574 -24.26 36.72 -11.38
C PHE A 574 -25.18 37.73 -12.07
N ARG A 575 -25.03 37.92 -13.39
CA ARG A 575 -25.83 38.88 -14.17
C ARG A 575 -26.94 38.18 -14.96
N LYS A 576 -28.08 38.85 -15.13
CA LYS A 576 -29.21 38.33 -15.91
C LYS A 576 -28.79 38.06 -17.36
N GLY A 577 -29.19 36.89 -17.88
CA GLY A 577 -28.88 36.45 -19.24
C GLY A 577 -27.53 35.74 -19.40
N GLU A 578 -26.70 35.65 -18.36
CA GLU A 578 -25.48 34.82 -18.38
C GLU A 578 -25.83 33.32 -18.37
N ILE A 579 -24.89 32.50 -18.84
CA ILE A 579 -24.97 31.04 -18.83
C ILE A 579 -24.21 30.53 -17.61
N ILE A 580 -24.88 29.77 -16.75
CA ILE A 580 -24.24 29.13 -15.59
C ILE A 580 -23.38 27.99 -16.10
N VAL A 581 -22.11 27.98 -15.69
CA VAL A 581 -21.21 26.83 -15.82
C VAL A 581 -20.78 26.41 -14.42
N SER A 582 -21.01 25.16 -14.04
CA SER A 582 -20.59 24.62 -12.74
C SER A 582 -20.21 23.15 -12.83
N SER A 583 -19.43 22.67 -11.88
CA SER A 583 -19.18 21.26 -11.62
C SER A 583 -20.45 20.51 -11.23
N THR A 584 -21.22 21.08 -10.30
CA THR A 584 -22.59 20.70 -9.94
C THR A 584 -23.37 21.93 -9.49
N THR A 585 -24.69 21.93 -9.68
CA THR A 585 -25.55 22.98 -9.16
C THR A 585 -26.10 22.63 -7.79
N THR A 586 -26.38 23.63 -6.98
CA THR A 586 -26.88 23.44 -5.62
C THR A 586 -28.05 24.38 -5.36
N PRO A 587 -28.89 24.13 -4.34
CA PRO A 587 -30.05 24.97 -4.04
C PRO A 587 -29.69 26.44 -3.77
N ASP A 588 -28.47 26.70 -3.28
CA ASP A 588 -27.97 28.07 -3.05
C ASP A 588 -27.85 28.86 -4.37
N PHE A 589 -27.83 28.19 -5.53
CA PHE A 589 -27.70 28.82 -6.85
C PHE A 589 -29.05 29.24 -7.44
N LEU A 590 -30.17 28.94 -6.79
CA LEU A 590 -31.51 29.16 -7.34
C LEU A 590 -31.74 30.62 -7.80
N SER A 591 -31.18 31.59 -7.07
CA SER A 591 -31.25 33.02 -7.44
C SER A 591 -30.52 33.32 -8.77
N ALA A 592 -29.35 32.71 -8.99
CA ALA A 592 -28.63 32.81 -10.26
C ALA A 592 -29.35 32.02 -11.37
N MET A 593 -29.85 30.81 -11.07
CA MET A 593 -30.57 29.96 -12.03
C MET A 593 -31.79 30.68 -12.61
N LYS A 594 -32.60 31.34 -11.77
CA LYS A 594 -33.74 32.16 -12.22
C LYS A 594 -33.36 33.32 -13.16
N LYS A 595 -32.11 33.78 -13.10
CA LYS A 595 -31.58 34.88 -13.93
C LYS A 595 -30.85 34.35 -15.18
N SER A 596 -30.51 33.07 -15.22
CA SER A 596 -29.68 32.47 -16.25
C SER A 596 -30.44 32.23 -17.55
N SER A 597 -29.72 32.25 -18.67
CA SER A 597 -30.26 31.94 -19.99
C SER A 597 -30.04 30.47 -20.37
N ALA A 598 -29.03 29.81 -19.78
CA ALA A 598 -28.80 28.37 -19.85
C ALA A 598 -28.04 27.88 -18.61
N ILE A 599 -28.10 26.57 -18.36
CA ILE A 599 -27.35 25.90 -17.30
C ILE A 599 -26.49 24.78 -17.90
N LEU A 600 -25.19 24.79 -17.60
CA LEU A 600 -24.22 23.79 -18.00
C LEU A 600 -23.58 23.16 -16.76
N SER A 601 -23.66 21.84 -16.62
CA SER A 601 -23.09 21.10 -15.48
C SER A 601 -22.08 20.05 -15.92
N GLU A 602 -20.92 20.00 -15.27
CA GLU A 602 -19.88 18.97 -15.55
C GLU A 602 -20.35 17.57 -15.14
N HIS A 603 -21.01 17.49 -13.99
CA HIS A 603 -21.54 16.26 -13.43
C HIS A 603 -23.06 16.34 -13.29
N GLY A 604 -23.71 15.18 -13.30
CA GLY A 604 -25.14 15.04 -13.03
C GLY A 604 -25.88 14.35 -14.17
N GLY A 605 -26.78 13.44 -13.80
CA GLY A 605 -27.72 12.76 -14.70
C GLY A 605 -29.09 13.42 -14.74
N VAL A 606 -30.03 12.76 -15.41
CA VAL A 606 -31.39 13.29 -15.73
C VAL A 606 -32.19 13.79 -14.51
N ILE A 607 -31.87 13.31 -13.30
CA ILE A 607 -32.53 13.68 -12.04
C ILE A 607 -31.69 14.56 -11.11
N CYS A 608 -30.55 15.10 -11.57
CA CYS A 608 -29.74 15.99 -10.74
C CYS A 608 -30.45 17.33 -10.50
N HIS A 609 -30.02 18.09 -9.48
CA HIS A 609 -30.61 19.39 -9.16
C HIS A 609 -30.68 20.31 -10.39
N ALA A 610 -29.62 20.35 -11.22
CA ALA A 610 -29.60 21.14 -12.44
C ALA A 610 -30.76 20.75 -13.38
N SER A 611 -30.99 19.45 -13.57
CA SER A 611 -32.01 18.92 -14.46
C SER A 611 -33.43 19.12 -13.96
N ILE A 612 -33.67 18.96 -12.65
CA ILE A 612 -34.98 19.16 -12.05
C ILE A 612 -35.34 20.65 -12.10
N THR A 613 -34.46 21.51 -11.58
CA THR A 613 -34.70 22.95 -11.53
C THR A 613 -34.80 23.56 -12.93
N SER A 614 -34.02 23.09 -13.91
CA SER A 614 -34.11 23.59 -15.28
C SER A 614 -35.47 23.28 -15.92
N ARG A 615 -36.07 22.12 -15.63
CA ARG A 615 -37.41 21.76 -16.12
C ARG A 615 -38.49 22.63 -15.49
N GLU A 616 -38.40 22.87 -14.20
CA GLU A 616 -39.33 23.73 -13.46
C GLU A 616 -39.26 25.18 -13.94
N LEU A 617 -38.04 25.69 -14.15
CA LEU A 617 -37.81 27.06 -14.62
C LEU A 617 -37.92 27.20 -16.15
N LYS A 618 -38.05 26.09 -16.87
CA LYS A 618 -38.03 26.01 -18.34
C LYS A 618 -36.81 26.67 -18.99
N ILE A 619 -35.62 26.40 -18.43
CA ILE A 619 -34.34 26.96 -18.88
C ILE A 619 -33.55 25.89 -19.63
N PRO A 620 -32.98 26.16 -20.82
CA PRO A 620 -32.12 25.23 -21.54
C PRO A 620 -30.99 24.69 -20.66
N CYS A 621 -30.80 23.37 -20.65
CA CYS A 621 -29.88 22.73 -19.70
C CYS A 621 -29.20 21.51 -20.32
N VAL A 622 -27.87 21.51 -20.24
CA VAL A 622 -27.00 20.40 -20.65
C VAL A 622 -26.13 19.99 -19.47
N ILE A 623 -26.12 18.70 -19.17
CA ILE A 623 -25.48 18.11 -17.99
C ILE A 623 -24.49 17.03 -18.39
N GLY A 624 -23.63 16.59 -17.48
CA GLY A 624 -22.64 15.55 -17.77
C GLY A 624 -21.56 15.98 -18.78
N ILE A 625 -21.30 17.29 -18.89
CA ILE A 625 -20.36 17.85 -19.86
C ILE A 625 -18.93 17.72 -19.30
N LYS A 626 -18.27 16.60 -19.60
CA LYS A 626 -16.92 16.30 -19.07
C LYS A 626 -15.94 17.46 -19.33
N GLY A 627 -15.44 18.06 -18.24
CA GLY A 627 -14.43 19.12 -18.28
C GLY A 627 -14.92 20.50 -18.68
N VAL A 628 -16.22 20.78 -18.63
CA VAL A 628 -16.78 22.10 -19.00
C VAL A 628 -16.19 23.26 -18.18
N THR A 629 -15.97 23.07 -16.88
CA THR A 629 -15.38 24.09 -16.00
C THR A 629 -13.90 24.38 -16.31
N ARG A 630 -13.22 23.44 -16.98
CA ARG A 630 -11.83 23.59 -17.45
C ARG A 630 -11.76 24.21 -18.84
N ALA A 631 -12.73 23.89 -19.69
CA ALA A 631 -12.80 24.33 -21.08
C ALA A 631 -13.21 25.80 -21.21
N LEU A 632 -14.12 26.25 -20.34
CA LEU A 632 -14.71 27.58 -20.35
C LEU A 632 -14.20 28.44 -19.20
N LYS A 633 -14.28 29.76 -19.38
CA LYS A 633 -13.99 30.77 -18.36
C LYS A 633 -15.11 31.78 -18.28
N THR A 634 -15.25 32.40 -17.11
CA THR A 634 -16.14 33.54 -16.94
C THR A 634 -15.84 34.64 -17.96
N GLY A 635 -16.85 34.98 -18.76
CA GLY A 635 -16.79 35.96 -19.84
C GLY A 635 -16.58 35.39 -21.24
N ASP A 636 -16.34 34.09 -21.40
CA ASP A 636 -16.34 33.44 -22.71
C ASP A 636 -17.75 33.53 -23.34
N GLU A 637 -17.83 33.68 -24.67
CA GLU A 637 -19.10 33.59 -25.39
C GLU A 637 -19.26 32.20 -25.99
N ILE A 638 -20.43 31.61 -25.74
CA ILE A 638 -20.77 30.27 -26.20
C ILE A 638 -22.18 30.25 -26.80
N GLU A 639 -22.41 29.27 -27.67
CA GLU A 639 -23.73 28.81 -28.07
C GLU A 639 -24.01 27.48 -27.37
N VAL A 640 -25.19 27.36 -26.77
CA VAL A 640 -25.70 26.12 -26.17
C VAL A 640 -26.88 25.66 -27.02
N ASP A 641 -26.71 24.51 -27.66
CA ASP A 641 -27.77 23.77 -28.32
C ASP A 641 -28.20 22.62 -27.41
N ALA A 642 -29.13 22.90 -26.50
CA ALA A 642 -29.67 21.90 -25.57
C ALA A 642 -30.72 21.01 -26.23
N ASN A 643 -30.96 21.09 -27.54
CA ASN A 643 -31.73 20.06 -28.26
C ASN A 643 -30.85 18.87 -28.63
N GLU A 644 -29.60 19.16 -29.02
CA GLU A 644 -28.61 18.17 -29.43
C GLU A 644 -27.54 17.89 -28.35
N GLY A 645 -27.57 18.65 -27.24
CA GLY A 645 -26.59 18.54 -26.15
C GLY A 645 -25.21 19.10 -26.51
N ILE A 646 -25.14 20.02 -27.48
CA ILE A 646 -23.88 20.55 -28.03
C ILE A 646 -23.62 21.96 -27.47
N ILE A 647 -22.37 22.23 -27.08
CA ILE A 647 -21.90 23.56 -26.68
C ILE A 647 -20.77 23.97 -27.61
N ARG A 648 -20.94 25.09 -28.33
CA ARG A 648 -19.93 25.65 -29.24
C ARG A 648 -19.28 26.87 -28.62
N ILE A 649 -17.95 26.90 -28.64
CA ILE A 649 -17.18 28.04 -28.12
C ILE A 649 -17.03 29.07 -29.23
N LEU A 650 -17.71 30.22 -29.10
CA LEU A 650 -17.71 31.27 -30.13
C LEU A 650 -16.55 32.24 -29.95
N LYS A 651 -16.24 32.63 -28.70
CA LYS A 651 -15.14 33.54 -28.39
C LYS A 651 -14.58 33.28 -26.99
N LYS A 652 -13.29 32.98 -26.90
CA LYS A 652 -12.56 32.90 -25.62
C LYS A 652 -12.09 34.29 -25.17
N LYS A 653 -12.24 34.61 -23.89
CA LYS A 653 -11.71 35.84 -23.30
C LYS A 653 -10.18 35.70 -23.11
N ASN A 654 -9.41 36.38 -23.96
CA ASN A 654 -7.95 36.45 -23.81
C ASN A 654 -7.55 37.22 -22.54
N LYS A 655 -6.50 36.74 -21.86
CA LYS A 655 -5.82 37.49 -20.81
C LYS A 655 -5.07 38.64 -21.48
N GLU A 656 -5.52 39.88 -21.30
CA GLU A 656 -4.58 41.00 -21.35
C GLU A 656 -3.60 40.81 -20.19
N PHE A 657 -2.39 40.35 -20.51
CA PHE A 657 -1.25 40.56 -19.64
C PHE A 657 -0.86 42.03 -19.80
N SER A 658 -1.24 42.87 -18.84
CA SER A 658 -0.63 44.19 -18.69
C SER A 658 0.81 44.02 -18.20
N LEU A 659 1.75 44.01 -19.14
CA LEU A 659 3.14 44.32 -18.87
C LEU A 659 3.24 45.79 -18.42
N LYS A 660 2.98 46.07 -17.13
CA LYS A 660 3.53 47.27 -16.52
C LYS A 660 4.94 46.93 -16.03
N LYS A 661 5.90 47.42 -16.83
CA LYS A 661 7.32 47.58 -16.53
C LYS A 661 7.53 48.01 -15.07
N PHE A 662 8.38 47.31 -14.37
CA PHE A 662 9.36 47.90 -13.48
C PHE A 662 10.70 47.19 -13.74
N THR A 663 11.53 47.84 -14.55
CA THR A 663 12.99 47.76 -14.46
C THR A 663 13.41 48.46 -13.15
N PRO A 664 14.63 48.17 -12.63
CA PRO A 664 14.92 47.93 -11.21
C PRO A 664 14.40 48.95 -10.20
#